data_AF-A0AA36C537-F1
#
_entry.id   AF-A0AA36C537-F1
#
_cell.length_a   1.000
_cell.length_b   1.000
_cell.length_c   1.000
_cell.angle_alpha   90.00
_cell.angle_beta   90.00
_cell.angle_gamma   90.00
#
_symmetry.space_group_name_H-M   'P 1'
#
loop_
_entity.id
_entity.type
_entity.pdbx_description
1 polymer ?
#
loop_
_entity_poly.entity_id
_entity_poly.type
_entity_poly.pdbx_seq_one_letter_code
_entity_poly.pdbx_strand_id
1 'polypeptide(L)'
;IINPSGNVLLVNVNVTDNNGRGISILTANLQANNGDPPSAPQSLPYFARGLVDMCASTKKIDIKGRLLLYYKYDAHPVDCVKIFSAGGKHITFRFLQVNLYSAPTDLGRSDALRVYSSDSMQPSTLIAKYARDIDGIPQPDTTPFSQPIDNPSISLLALHFRGTAADPHYGFIAEVAVASTPAENAGVGEVVIAAARMDNNDRGGVRYENTGELSPKVVIEECSMFRNGIHLYGNISTTMHAASFYLHNTQLLLFRANSLAHNRGGILIDSISETAMARLNAVIKANLFSFNTNSTVIELKGNGFQKATMVNNVISHNYAFYHDTVYAVDVIVNMTRNTITNNTGLHTLDIRTAKSKGNSEPHLFLRNNFEFNHALGHGHQYIQRYGHELGWMDEFQLYKRPKRQVSYPVFRQEGVSFDWWTHVDQNTDRYRSTVYAGSSRQHFLENVFNNPANELDLTTSNRTNWDIGAVDAKENYWGWPSTESVAAGRIRDGADLPYLIRVEYTPVFESNTSLIEGDCRAGWFQVGKEEYKSCYLYVGGAATYERAVEYCEELGAFLLYLNDDDPRQKEMAERIDMMERRGLTELEQTTPWLRTRDDIHIWVGSASFAWPQCGYLSTRTSRTQYDNCQALRPFVCEKGILAYKEPPLWRREVVLFVVLAVVAIVFLILLGCWPTHESALGSISASPLHAYGTSNYYSKRSQGADSPTASTNTYETTSAL
;
A
#
# COMPACT_ATOMS: atom_id res chain seq x y z
N ILE A 1 7.28 -19.75 -9.43
CA ILE A 1 7.64 -20.94 -8.65
C ILE A 1 6.36 -21.74 -8.43
N ILE A 2 6.33 -23.03 -8.79
CA ILE A 2 5.12 -23.85 -8.70
C ILE A 2 5.44 -25.11 -7.89
N ASN A 3 4.68 -25.29 -6.82
CA ASN A 3 4.73 -26.38 -5.88
C ASN A 3 6.16 -26.82 -5.48
N PRO A 4 6.96 -25.91 -4.88
CA PRO A 4 8.32 -26.23 -4.42
C PRO A 4 8.28 -27.22 -3.25
N SER A 5 9.38 -27.95 -3.04
CA SER A 5 9.60 -28.76 -1.84
C SER A 5 10.46 -28.02 -0.83
N GLY A 6 10.14 -28.13 0.46
CA GLY A 6 10.83 -27.41 1.54
C GLY A 6 10.53 -25.91 1.63
N ASN A 7 11.37 -25.15 2.33
CA ASN A 7 11.17 -23.72 2.54
C ASN A 7 11.59 -22.91 1.30
N VAL A 8 10.81 -21.88 0.97
CA VAL A 8 11.11 -20.96 -0.14
C VAL A 8 11.70 -19.69 0.44
N LEU A 9 12.97 -19.42 0.17
CA LEU A 9 13.68 -18.21 0.61
C LEU A 9 14.13 -17.42 -0.62
N LEU A 10 13.54 -16.24 -0.82
CA LEU A 10 13.90 -15.28 -1.86
C LEU A 10 14.45 -14.02 -1.20
N VAL A 11 15.78 -13.89 -1.12
CA VAL A 11 16.46 -12.76 -0.47
C VAL A 11 17.27 -11.99 -1.50
N ASN A 12 17.23 -10.65 -1.46
CA ASN A 12 18.00 -9.77 -2.36
C ASN A 12 17.73 -10.03 -3.85
N VAL A 13 16.48 -10.38 -4.19
CA VAL A 13 16.08 -10.62 -5.58
C VAL A 13 15.72 -9.30 -6.26
N ASN A 14 16.24 -9.07 -7.47
CA ASN A 14 15.91 -7.91 -8.29
C ASN A 14 15.13 -8.36 -9.54
N VAL A 15 13.84 -8.02 -9.62
CA VAL A 15 12.96 -8.30 -10.77
C VAL A 15 12.39 -6.98 -11.27
N THR A 16 13.07 -6.39 -12.25
CA THR A 16 12.76 -5.08 -12.81
C THR A 16 12.47 -5.16 -14.30
N ASP A 17 11.62 -4.27 -14.80
CA ASP A 17 11.30 -4.08 -16.22
C ASP A 17 10.80 -5.37 -16.91
N ASN A 18 9.87 -6.08 -16.27
CA ASN A 18 9.28 -7.30 -16.81
C ASN A 18 7.90 -7.04 -17.45
N ASN A 19 7.69 -7.55 -18.67
CA ASN A 19 6.38 -7.52 -19.34
C ASN A 19 5.31 -8.41 -18.67
N GLY A 20 5.74 -9.23 -17.71
CA GLY A 20 4.89 -10.10 -16.91
C GLY A 20 4.66 -9.57 -15.49
N ARG A 21 4.44 -10.50 -14.57
CA ARG A 21 4.44 -10.22 -13.14
C ARG A 21 5.84 -10.45 -12.58
N GLY A 22 6.27 -9.70 -11.58
CA GLY A 22 7.60 -9.84 -10.98
C GLY A 22 7.85 -11.24 -10.40
N ILE A 23 7.21 -11.56 -9.27
CA ILE A 23 7.32 -12.85 -8.59
C ILE A 23 5.94 -13.49 -8.50
N SER A 24 5.82 -14.74 -8.94
CA SER A 24 4.60 -15.55 -8.78
C SER A 24 4.95 -16.89 -8.14
N ILE A 25 4.30 -17.20 -7.02
CA ILE A 25 4.53 -18.43 -6.24
C ILE A 25 3.18 -19.12 -6.01
N LEU A 26 3.11 -20.39 -6.37
CA LEU A 26 1.99 -21.27 -6.07
C LEU A 26 2.50 -22.44 -5.23
N THR A 27 1.93 -22.68 -4.04
CA THR A 27 2.28 -23.81 -3.16
C THR A 27 1.06 -24.68 -2.87
N ALA A 28 1.20 -26.01 -2.91
CA ALA A 28 0.11 -26.92 -2.60
C ALA A 28 0.53 -27.95 -1.53
N ASN A 29 -0.04 -27.82 -0.33
CA ASN A 29 0.14 -28.75 0.80
C ASN A 29 -1.11 -29.64 0.95
N LEU A 30 -1.39 -30.45 -0.07
CA LEU A 30 -2.53 -31.38 -0.08
C LEU A 30 -2.14 -32.70 0.60
N GLN A 31 -2.21 -32.74 1.93
CA GLN A 31 -2.01 -33.98 2.71
C GLN A 31 -3.27 -34.85 2.80
N ALA A 32 -4.47 -34.26 2.72
CA ALA A 32 -5.71 -35.02 2.63
C ALA A 32 -6.34 -35.01 1.24
N ASN A 33 -7.22 -35.99 1.05
CA ASN A 33 -7.90 -36.27 -0.20
C ASN A 33 -9.13 -35.38 -0.48
N ASN A 34 -9.48 -34.39 0.35
CA ASN A 34 -10.78 -33.70 0.27
C ASN A 34 -10.74 -32.15 0.39
N GLY A 35 -9.63 -31.48 0.02
CA GLY A 35 -9.58 -30.01 0.01
C GLY A 35 -10.07 -29.41 -1.31
N ASP A 36 -10.92 -28.39 -1.27
CA ASP A 36 -11.32 -27.68 -2.49
C ASP A 36 -10.10 -26.95 -3.10
N PRO A 37 -9.79 -27.18 -4.39
CA PRO A 37 -8.71 -26.47 -5.06
C PRO A 37 -9.06 -24.97 -5.21
N PRO A 38 -8.07 -24.08 -5.11
CA PRO A 38 -8.28 -22.64 -5.18
C PRO A 38 -8.82 -22.24 -6.55
N SER A 39 -9.87 -21.41 -6.54
CA SER A 39 -10.48 -20.84 -7.75
C SER A 39 -9.95 -19.46 -8.10
N ALA A 40 -8.65 -19.26 -7.91
CA ALA A 40 -7.98 -18.00 -8.20
C ALA A 40 -7.72 -17.83 -9.72
N PRO A 41 -7.73 -16.59 -10.24
CA PRO A 41 -7.37 -16.31 -11.64
C PRO A 41 -6.00 -16.87 -12.01
N GLN A 42 -5.90 -17.54 -13.16
CA GLN A 42 -4.67 -18.17 -13.59
C GLN A 42 -3.69 -17.16 -14.17
N SER A 43 -2.44 -17.22 -13.71
CA SER A 43 -1.37 -16.29 -14.12
C SER A 43 -0.22 -16.97 -14.88
N LEU A 44 -0.42 -18.21 -15.35
CA LEU A 44 0.64 -18.97 -16.00
C LEU A 44 1.06 -18.33 -17.35
N PRO A 45 2.38 -18.26 -17.62
CA PRO A 45 2.87 -17.91 -18.94
C PRO A 45 2.59 -19.04 -19.94
N TYR A 46 2.55 -18.71 -21.23
CA TYR A 46 2.54 -19.72 -22.29
C TYR A 46 3.88 -20.48 -22.29
N PHE A 47 3.85 -21.76 -22.67
CA PHE A 47 5.03 -22.61 -22.77
C PHE A 47 5.83 -22.73 -21.46
N ALA A 48 5.12 -22.88 -20.35
CA ALA A 48 5.75 -23.04 -19.05
C ALA A 48 6.60 -24.34 -19.03
N ARG A 49 7.93 -24.19 -18.93
CA ARG A 49 8.85 -25.34 -18.89
C ARG A 49 8.60 -26.17 -17.63
N GLY A 50 8.62 -27.49 -17.77
CA GLY A 50 8.36 -28.43 -16.67
C GLY A 50 6.87 -28.72 -16.44
N LEU A 51 5.97 -28.05 -17.16
CA LEU A 51 4.54 -28.31 -17.19
C LEU A 51 4.14 -28.85 -18.55
N VAL A 52 3.16 -29.75 -18.57
CA VAL A 52 2.57 -30.29 -19.81
C VAL A 52 1.30 -29.52 -20.11
N ASP A 53 1.22 -28.97 -21.32
CA ASP A 53 0.00 -28.36 -21.82
C ASP A 53 -1.00 -29.46 -22.25
N MET A 54 -2.23 -29.36 -21.76
CA MET A 54 -3.36 -30.23 -22.11
C MET A 54 -3.62 -30.26 -23.62
N CYS A 55 -3.30 -29.19 -24.35
CA CYS A 55 -3.48 -29.06 -25.78
C CYS A 55 -2.21 -29.26 -26.61
N ALA A 56 -1.08 -29.65 -26.00
CA ALA A 56 0.13 -29.96 -26.76
C ALA A 56 -0.06 -31.14 -27.75
N SER A 57 0.79 -31.23 -28.77
CA SER A 57 0.68 -32.26 -29.82
C SER A 57 0.88 -33.71 -29.33
N THR A 58 1.66 -33.92 -28.28
CA THR A 58 1.96 -35.24 -27.71
C THR A 58 0.76 -35.83 -26.97
N LYS A 59 0.06 -36.79 -27.59
CA LYS A 59 -1.18 -37.35 -27.03
C LYS A 59 -0.97 -38.38 -25.93
N LYS A 60 0.05 -39.24 -26.02
CA LYS A 60 0.34 -40.32 -25.06
C LYS A 60 1.60 -39.99 -24.26
N ILE A 61 1.53 -40.10 -22.94
CA ILE A 61 2.62 -39.77 -22.01
C ILE A 61 2.75 -40.88 -20.98
N ASP A 62 3.94 -41.49 -20.90
CA ASP A 62 4.25 -42.50 -19.90
C ASP A 62 4.83 -41.85 -18.64
N ILE A 63 4.14 -41.98 -17.51
CA ILE A 63 4.51 -41.36 -16.23
C ILE A 63 5.27 -42.36 -15.36
N LYS A 64 6.45 -41.98 -14.87
CA LYS A 64 7.24 -42.78 -13.91
C LYS A 64 7.03 -42.37 -12.45
N GLY A 65 6.67 -41.10 -12.21
CA GLY A 65 6.50 -40.51 -10.88
C GLY A 65 5.36 -39.51 -10.89
N ARG A 66 5.67 -38.23 -11.08
CA ARG A 66 4.69 -37.14 -11.08
C ARG A 66 4.85 -36.24 -12.30
N LEU A 67 3.75 -35.69 -12.78
CA LEU A 67 3.68 -34.71 -13.84
C LEU A 67 2.70 -33.60 -13.44
N LEU A 68 3.03 -32.36 -13.81
CA LEU A 68 2.09 -31.25 -13.72
C LEU A 68 1.50 -30.97 -15.11
N LEU A 69 0.18 -30.93 -15.15
CA LEU A 69 -0.63 -30.65 -16.33
C LEU A 69 -1.27 -29.26 -16.15
N TYR A 70 -1.32 -28.46 -17.21
CA TYR A 70 -2.06 -27.21 -17.19
C TYR A 70 -2.84 -26.99 -18.47
N TYR A 71 -3.85 -26.16 -18.36
CA TYR A 71 -4.54 -25.56 -19.50
C TYR A 71 -4.83 -24.10 -19.17
N LYS A 72 -4.70 -23.24 -20.18
CA LYS A 72 -4.98 -21.81 -20.10
C LYS A 72 -5.89 -21.44 -21.25
N TYR A 73 -6.96 -20.70 -20.97
CA TYR A 73 -7.90 -20.24 -21.99
C TYR A 73 -7.27 -19.21 -22.94
N ASP A 74 -7.81 -19.16 -24.15
CA ASP A 74 -7.41 -18.24 -25.20
C ASP A 74 -8.63 -17.82 -26.04
N ALA A 75 -8.43 -16.92 -26.99
CA ALA A 75 -9.46 -16.39 -27.89
C ALA A 75 -10.06 -17.42 -28.86
N HIS A 76 -9.63 -18.68 -28.81
CA HIS A 76 -10.09 -19.76 -29.69
C HIS A 76 -10.61 -20.94 -28.87
N PRO A 77 -11.72 -21.58 -29.28
CA PRO A 77 -12.20 -22.79 -28.64
C PRO A 77 -11.28 -23.97 -28.94
N VAL A 78 -11.17 -24.89 -27.98
CA VAL A 78 -10.31 -26.07 -28.09
C VAL A 78 -11.05 -27.35 -27.68
N ASP A 79 -10.59 -28.46 -28.25
CA ASP A 79 -11.05 -29.82 -27.93
C ASP A 79 -9.80 -30.72 -27.89
N CYS A 80 -9.30 -30.96 -26.67
CA CYS A 80 -7.96 -31.49 -26.40
C CYS A 80 -8.01 -32.81 -25.65
N VAL A 81 -7.08 -33.71 -25.99
CA VAL A 81 -7.04 -35.08 -25.47
C VAL A 81 -5.63 -35.44 -25.04
N LYS A 82 -5.50 -36.00 -23.83
CA LYS A 82 -4.24 -36.54 -23.28
C LYS A 82 -4.47 -37.89 -22.65
N ILE A 83 -3.54 -38.81 -22.88
CA ILE A 83 -3.60 -40.17 -22.34
C ILE A 83 -2.31 -40.40 -21.56
N PHE A 84 -2.47 -40.79 -20.30
CA PHE A 84 -1.38 -41.09 -19.38
C PHE A 84 -1.35 -42.59 -19.09
N SER A 85 -0.17 -43.19 -19.14
CA SER A 85 0.04 -44.60 -18.75
C SER A 85 1.18 -44.69 -17.73
N ALA A 86 1.06 -45.62 -16.78
CA ALA A 86 2.07 -45.82 -15.74
C ALA A 86 2.61 -47.27 -15.70
N GLY A 87 2.56 -47.98 -16.84
CA GLY A 87 3.17 -49.31 -16.98
C GLY A 87 2.64 -50.34 -15.97
N GLY A 88 1.33 -50.30 -15.69
CA GLY A 88 0.67 -51.19 -14.72
C GLY A 88 0.65 -50.68 -13.28
N LYS A 89 1.25 -49.52 -12.99
CA LYS A 89 1.12 -48.85 -11.70
C LYS A 89 -0.16 -48.00 -11.65
N HIS A 90 -0.65 -47.78 -10.44
CA HIS A 90 -1.86 -47.00 -10.17
C HIS A 90 -1.61 -45.50 -10.35
N ILE A 91 -2.47 -44.85 -11.14
CA ILE A 91 -2.42 -43.42 -11.47
C ILE A 91 -3.45 -42.65 -10.62
N THR A 92 -3.04 -41.49 -10.12
CA THR A 92 -3.88 -40.52 -9.43
C THR A 92 -3.96 -39.21 -10.21
N PHE A 93 -5.11 -38.55 -10.14
CA PHE A 93 -5.33 -37.22 -10.72
C PHE A 93 -6.00 -36.30 -9.71
N ARG A 94 -5.49 -35.08 -9.58
CA ARG A 94 -6.07 -34.05 -8.71
C ARG A 94 -5.80 -32.65 -9.23
N PHE A 95 -6.67 -31.69 -8.89
CA PHE A 95 -6.45 -30.28 -9.19
C PHE A 95 -5.56 -29.62 -8.11
N LEU A 96 -4.64 -28.77 -8.55
CA LEU A 96 -3.88 -27.86 -7.68
C LEU A 96 -4.48 -26.44 -7.70
N GLN A 97 -5.11 -26.06 -8.82
CA GLN A 97 -5.81 -24.79 -9.02
C GLN A 97 -6.82 -24.97 -10.15
N VAL A 98 -8.03 -24.42 -10.01
CA VAL A 98 -9.06 -24.55 -11.06
C VAL A 98 -10.01 -23.36 -11.11
N ASN A 99 -10.08 -22.75 -12.28
CA ASN A 99 -10.96 -21.64 -12.58
C ASN A 99 -11.49 -21.82 -14.01
N LEU A 100 -12.40 -22.77 -14.23
CA LEU A 100 -12.98 -22.99 -15.55
C LEU A 100 -13.96 -21.86 -15.91
N TYR A 101 -14.03 -21.52 -17.20
CA TYR A 101 -15.03 -20.59 -17.71
C TYR A 101 -16.40 -21.27 -17.75
N SER A 102 -17.46 -20.52 -17.42
CA SER A 102 -18.84 -20.99 -17.50
C SER A 102 -19.55 -20.17 -18.57
N ALA A 103 -19.86 -20.79 -19.71
CA ALA A 103 -20.51 -20.12 -20.82
C ALA A 103 -22.02 -19.95 -20.52
N PRO A 104 -22.57 -18.73 -20.56
CA PRO A 104 -23.97 -18.46 -20.21
C PRO A 104 -24.98 -18.94 -21.26
N THR A 105 -24.53 -19.28 -22.47
CA THR A 105 -25.37 -19.85 -23.52
C THR A 105 -24.91 -21.26 -23.84
N ASP A 106 -25.76 -22.24 -23.55
CA ASP A 106 -25.56 -23.63 -23.96
C ASP A 106 -25.76 -23.73 -25.49
N LEU A 107 -24.73 -23.33 -26.25
CA LEU A 107 -24.63 -23.56 -27.70
C LEU A 107 -24.34 -25.05 -28.01
N GLY A 108 -24.80 -25.95 -27.14
CA GLY A 108 -24.88 -27.38 -27.34
C GLY A 108 -23.90 -28.22 -26.53
N ARG A 109 -22.85 -27.65 -25.91
CA ARG A 109 -21.91 -28.34 -25.00
C ARG A 109 -21.17 -27.37 -24.08
N SER A 110 -21.33 -27.50 -22.76
CA SER A 110 -20.57 -26.75 -21.75
C SER A 110 -19.08 -27.14 -21.69
N ASP A 111 -18.27 -26.19 -21.23
CA ASP A 111 -16.86 -26.37 -20.90
C ASP A 111 -16.72 -27.41 -19.79
N ALA A 112 -15.94 -28.46 -20.06
CA ALA A 112 -15.75 -29.54 -19.10
C ALA A 112 -14.45 -30.32 -19.34
N LEU A 113 -13.83 -30.75 -18.24
CA LEU A 113 -12.79 -31.76 -18.23
C LEU A 113 -13.42 -33.11 -17.90
N ARG A 114 -13.38 -34.05 -18.84
CA ARG A 114 -13.84 -35.43 -18.67
C ARG A 114 -12.65 -36.36 -18.48
N VAL A 115 -12.78 -37.30 -17.55
CA VAL A 115 -11.71 -38.25 -17.23
C VAL A 115 -12.21 -39.67 -17.45
N TYR A 116 -11.46 -40.45 -18.22
CA TYR A 116 -11.79 -41.81 -18.64
C TYR A 116 -10.71 -42.81 -18.19
N SER A 117 -11.12 -44.05 -17.92
CA SER A 117 -10.22 -45.17 -17.58
C SER A 117 -9.61 -45.88 -18.80
N SER A 118 -10.00 -45.47 -20.01
CA SER A 118 -9.62 -46.11 -21.28
C SER A 118 -9.31 -45.07 -22.35
N ASP A 119 -8.42 -45.39 -23.27
CA ASP A 119 -8.13 -44.57 -24.45
C ASP A 119 -9.27 -44.58 -25.50
N SER A 120 -10.25 -45.47 -25.35
CA SER A 120 -11.46 -45.51 -26.18
C SER A 120 -12.47 -44.40 -25.88
N MET A 121 -12.36 -43.72 -24.73
CA MET A 121 -13.21 -42.59 -24.29
C MET A 121 -14.72 -42.84 -24.44
N GLN A 122 -15.13 -44.10 -24.27
CA GLN A 122 -16.54 -44.46 -24.30
C GLN A 122 -17.25 -43.95 -23.05
N PRO A 123 -18.55 -43.62 -23.12
CA PRO A 123 -19.33 -43.20 -21.95
C PRO A 123 -19.28 -44.18 -20.77
N SER A 124 -19.15 -45.50 -21.04
CA SER A 124 -18.99 -46.55 -20.02
C SER A 124 -17.67 -46.49 -19.24
N THR A 125 -16.67 -45.78 -19.79
CA THR A 125 -15.33 -45.64 -19.19
C THR A 125 -15.14 -44.29 -18.51
N LEU A 126 -16.18 -43.44 -18.48
CA LEU A 126 -16.16 -42.13 -17.82
C LEU A 126 -16.13 -42.33 -16.30
N ILE A 127 -15.11 -41.75 -15.66
CA ILE A 127 -14.92 -41.79 -14.21
C ILE A 127 -15.45 -40.51 -13.57
N ALA A 128 -15.09 -39.37 -14.16
CA ALA A 128 -15.36 -38.05 -13.59
C ALA A 128 -15.59 -37.01 -14.69
N LYS A 129 -16.43 -36.02 -14.39
CA LYS A 129 -16.72 -34.87 -15.25
C LYS A 129 -16.67 -33.62 -14.39
N TYR A 130 -15.65 -32.80 -14.61
CA TYR A 130 -15.47 -31.53 -13.92
C TYR A 130 -15.96 -30.39 -14.82
N ALA A 131 -16.95 -29.65 -14.36
CA ALA A 131 -17.48 -28.46 -15.03
C ALA A 131 -17.89 -27.44 -13.97
N ARG A 132 -17.92 -26.16 -14.35
CA ARG A 132 -18.34 -25.09 -13.44
C ARG A 132 -19.86 -24.87 -13.52
N ASP A 133 -20.43 -24.48 -12.39
CA ASP A 133 -21.83 -24.09 -12.28
C ASP A 133 -22.14 -22.91 -13.20
N ILE A 134 -23.35 -22.90 -13.76
CA ILE A 134 -23.87 -21.81 -14.60
C ILE A 134 -24.80 -21.00 -13.70
N ASP A 135 -24.49 -19.73 -13.46
CA ASP A 135 -25.28 -18.83 -12.61
C ASP A 135 -25.61 -19.40 -11.20
N GLY A 136 -24.67 -20.16 -10.63
CA GLY A 136 -24.85 -20.79 -9.31
C GLY A 136 -25.77 -22.02 -9.31
N ILE A 137 -26.15 -22.52 -10.49
CA ILE A 137 -26.90 -23.75 -10.67
C ILE A 137 -25.92 -24.89 -10.93
N PRO A 138 -25.88 -25.92 -10.06
CA PRO A 138 -25.05 -27.10 -10.27
C PRO A 138 -25.40 -27.79 -11.58
N GLN A 139 -24.38 -28.05 -12.42
CA GLN A 139 -24.59 -28.85 -13.62
C GLN A 139 -24.80 -30.33 -13.24
N PRO A 140 -25.74 -31.04 -13.91
CA PRO A 140 -25.94 -32.46 -13.67
C PRO A 140 -24.70 -33.28 -14.06
N ASP A 141 -24.50 -34.37 -13.31
CA ASP A 141 -23.40 -35.34 -13.46
C ASP A 141 -22.00 -34.72 -13.33
N THR A 142 -21.84 -33.69 -12.48
CA THR A 142 -20.54 -33.09 -12.19
C THR A 142 -19.91 -33.65 -10.92
N THR A 143 -18.61 -33.92 -10.99
CA THR A 143 -17.80 -34.31 -9.83
C THR A 143 -17.24 -33.07 -9.15
N PRO A 144 -17.30 -32.96 -7.81
CA PRO A 144 -16.68 -31.85 -7.09
C PRO A 144 -15.19 -31.74 -7.38
N PHE A 145 -14.66 -30.52 -7.56
CA PHE A 145 -13.25 -30.30 -7.85
C PHE A 145 -12.31 -30.74 -6.71
N SER A 146 -12.83 -30.81 -5.47
CA SER A 146 -12.15 -31.36 -4.29
C SER A 146 -11.91 -32.86 -4.37
N GLN A 147 -12.63 -33.60 -5.21
CA GLN A 147 -12.53 -35.05 -5.27
C GLN A 147 -11.40 -35.50 -6.22
N PRO A 148 -10.29 -36.05 -5.70
CA PRO A 148 -9.23 -36.62 -6.52
C PRO A 148 -9.70 -37.96 -7.11
N ILE A 149 -9.13 -38.30 -8.26
CA ILE A 149 -9.29 -39.61 -8.86
C ILE A 149 -8.17 -40.47 -8.30
N ASP A 150 -8.55 -41.39 -7.42
CA ASP A 150 -7.63 -42.29 -6.72
C ASP A 150 -8.18 -43.72 -6.70
N ASN A 151 -8.27 -44.35 -7.88
CA ASN A 151 -8.77 -45.72 -7.99
C ASN A 151 -7.63 -46.70 -8.33
N PRO A 152 -7.30 -47.65 -7.42
CA PRO A 152 -6.15 -48.54 -7.56
C PRO A 152 -6.17 -49.45 -8.80
N SER A 153 -7.33 -49.62 -9.44
CA SER A 153 -7.47 -50.42 -10.66
C SER A 153 -7.06 -49.66 -11.95
N ILE A 154 -6.86 -48.34 -11.87
CA ILE A 154 -6.59 -47.51 -13.03
C ILE A 154 -5.09 -47.40 -13.29
N SER A 155 -4.64 -48.02 -14.38
CA SER A 155 -3.25 -47.93 -14.88
C SER A 155 -3.10 -47.08 -16.15
N LEU A 156 -4.22 -46.64 -16.71
CA LEU A 156 -4.32 -45.75 -17.86
C LEU A 156 -5.40 -44.70 -17.60
N LEU A 157 -5.07 -43.43 -17.81
CA LEU A 157 -5.98 -42.31 -17.60
C LEU A 157 -6.07 -41.47 -18.87
N ALA A 158 -7.26 -41.29 -19.41
CA ALA A 158 -7.50 -40.46 -20.57
C ALA A 158 -8.29 -39.20 -20.16
N LEU A 159 -7.69 -38.04 -20.37
CA LEU A 159 -8.30 -36.73 -20.16
C LEU A 159 -8.81 -36.17 -21.47
N HIS A 160 -10.03 -35.67 -21.46
CA HIS A 160 -10.66 -34.96 -22.57
C HIS A 160 -11.15 -33.61 -22.08
N PHE A 161 -10.50 -32.55 -22.54
CA PHE A 161 -10.85 -31.18 -22.20
C PHE A 161 -11.49 -30.49 -23.38
N ARG A 162 -12.64 -29.85 -23.14
CA ARG A 162 -13.27 -28.95 -24.10
C ARG A 162 -13.42 -27.59 -23.45
N GLY A 163 -12.89 -26.56 -24.11
CA GLY A 163 -12.99 -25.17 -23.65
C GLY A 163 -13.50 -24.28 -24.77
N THR A 164 -14.39 -23.35 -24.45
CA THR A 164 -14.78 -22.25 -25.34
C THR A 164 -13.70 -21.16 -25.35
N ALA A 165 -13.85 -20.18 -26.26
CA ALA A 165 -12.98 -19.01 -26.25
C ALA A 165 -13.29 -18.14 -25.02
N ALA A 166 -12.30 -17.92 -24.16
CA ALA A 166 -12.45 -17.11 -22.95
C ALA A 166 -11.13 -16.40 -22.60
N ASP A 167 -11.21 -15.54 -21.59
CA ASP A 167 -10.05 -14.79 -21.11
C ASP A 167 -8.97 -15.74 -20.51
N PRO A 168 -7.68 -15.52 -20.77
CA PRO A 168 -6.56 -16.24 -20.15
C PRO A 168 -6.52 -16.28 -18.61
N HIS A 169 -7.37 -15.52 -17.90
CA HIS A 169 -7.57 -15.66 -16.45
C HIS A 169 -8.26 -16.99 -16.04
N TYR A 170 -8.91 -17.68 -16.98
CA TYR A 170 -9.51 -18.99 -16.77
C TYR A 170 -8.54 -20.12 -17.16
N GLY A 171 -8.71 -21.27 -16.52
CA GLY A 171 -8.01 -22.52 -16.80
C GLY A 171 -7.76 -23.35 -15.54
N PHE A 172 -6.79 -24.26 -15.59
CA PHE A 172 -6.47 -25.12 -14.45
C PHE A 172 -5.02 -25.57 -14.42
N ILE A 173 -4.58 -25.97 -13.23
CA ILE A 173 -3.33 -26.69 -12.97
C ILE A 173 -3.72 -27.97 -12.23
N ALA A 174 -3.28 -29.10 -12.75
CA ALA A 174 -3.56 -30.41 -12.20
C ALA A 174 -2.27 -31.22 -12.07
N GLU A 175 -2.31 -32.18 -11.16
CA GLU A 175 -1.24 -33.15 -10.96
C GLU A 175 -1.73 -34.52 -11.44
N VAL A 176 -0.86 -35.20 -12.19
CA VAL A 176 -1.00 -36.62 -12.51
C VAL A 176 0.19 -37.33 -11.89
N ALA A 177 -0.06 -38.22 -10.93
CA ALA A 177 1.00 -38.91 -10.19
C ALA A 177 0.78 -40.43 -10.18
N VAL A 178 1.83 -41.17 -9.90
CA VAL A 178 1.80 -42.61 -9.67
C VAL A 178 1.81 -42.84 -8.16
N ALA A 179 0.80 -43.52 -7.60
CA ALA A 179 0.60 -43.60 -6.14
C ALA A 179 1.77 -44.19 -5.32
N SER A 180 2.73 -44.85 -5.98
CA SER A 180 3.93 -45.41 -5.35
C SER A 180 5.11 -44.44 -5.24
N THR A 181 5.01 -43.19 -5.71
CA THR A 181 5.98 -42.16 -5.32
C THR A 181 5.74 -41.79 -3.86
N PRO A 182 6.75 -41.88 -2.98
CA PRO A 182 6.60 -41.44 -1.59
C PRO A 182 6.09 -40.00 -1.59
N ALA A 183 5.04 -39.74 -0.81
CA ALA A 183 4.62 -38.38 -0.52
C ALA A 183 5.86 -37.63 -0.02
N GLU A 184 6.34 -36.66 -0.79
CA GLU A 184 7.46 -35.83 -0.36
C GLU A 184 7.03 -35.17 0.95
N ASN A 185 7.57 -35.69 2.06
CA ASN A 185 7.30 -35.28 3.44
C ASN A 185 7.82 -33.86 3.77
N ALA A 186 7.98 -32.99 2.77
CA ALA A 186 8.39 -31.62 2.95
C ALA A 186 7.41 -30.71 2.21
N GLY A 187 6.16 -30.70 2.68
CA GLY A 187 5.26 -29.58 2.41
C GLY A 187 5.97 -28.28 2.75
N VAL A 188 5.67 -27.23 2.01
CA VAL A 188 6.32 -25.93 2.24
C VAL A 188 5.96 -25.50 3.66
N GLY A 189 6.97 -25.26 4.50
CA GLY A 189 6.76 -24.79 5.87
C GLY A 189 6.66 -23.27 5.93
N GLU A 190 7.54 -22.60 5.18
CA GLU A 190 7.65 -21.14 5.16
C GLU A 190 8.01 -20.62 3.77
N VAL A 191 7.41 -19.49 3.41
CA VAL A 191 7.72 -18.70 2.21
C VAL A 191 8.16 -17.32 2.65
N VAL A 192 9.44 -17.01 2.44
CA VAL A 192 10.07 -15.75 2.81
C VAL A 192 10.52 -15.01 1.56
N ILE A 193 10.05 -13.78 1.39
CA ILE A 193 10.55 -12.82 0.41
C ILE A 193 11.10 -11.64 1.18
N ALA A 194 12.43 -11.47 1.18
CA ALA A 194 13.10 -10.43 1.95
C ALA A 194 14.02 -9.58 1.07
N ALA A 195 14.05 -8.27 1.33
CA ALA A 195 14.95 -7.34 0.63
C ALA A 195 14.86 -7.45 -0.92
N ALA A 196 13.66 -7.74 -1.45
CA ALA A 196 13.44 -7.91 -2.88
C ALA A 196 13.00 -6.59 -3.53
N ARG A 197 13.53 -6.32 -4.72
CA ARG A 197 13.20 -5.16 -5.55
C ARG A 197 12.37 -5.60 -6.74
N MET A 198 11.20 -4.97 -6.92
CA MET A 198 10.23 -5.28 -7.95
C MET A 198 9.70 -3.99 -8.57
N ASP A 199 10.39 -3.47 -9.58
CA ASP A 199 10.02 -2.20 -10.21
C ASP A 199 9.59 -2.38 -11.66
N ASN A 200 8.67 -1.53 -12.14
CA ASN A 200 8.26 -1.44 -13.54
C ASN A 200 7.77 -2.78 -14.14
N ASN A 201 7.07 -3.61 -13.35
CA ASN A 201 6.48 -4.84 -13.88
C ASN A 201 5.06 -4.59 -14.41
N ASP A 202 4.76 -5.02 -15.64
CA ASP A 202 3.49 -4.73 -16.31
C ASP A 202 2.27 -5.34 -15.61
N ARG A 203 2.39 -6.53 -15.00
CA ARG A 203 1.25 -7.28 -14.41
C ARG A 203 1.32 -7.43 -12.89
N GLY A 204 1.97 -6.47 -12.22
CA GLY A 204 2.13 -6.42 -10.76
C GLY A 204 3.50 -6.92 -10.27
N GLY A 205 3.77 -6.68 -8.98
CA GLY A 205 5.01 -7.10 -8.32
C GLY A 205 4.95 -8.56 -7.84
N VAL A 206 4.07 -8.87 -6.88
CA VAL A 206 4.01 -10.19 -6.23
C VAL A 206 2.65 -10.86 -6.41
N ARG A 207 2.64 -12.15 -6.70
CA ARG A 207 1.50 -13.05 -6.52
C ARG A 207 1.90 -14.24 -5.69
N TYR A 208 1.11 -14.52 -4.66
CA TYR A 208 1.26 -15.74 -3.90
C TYR A 208 -0.10 -16.40 -3.74
N GLU A 209 -0.14 -17.69 -4.03
CA GLU A 209 -1.33 -18.52 -3.97
C GLU A 209 -0.99 -19.82 -3.25
N ASN A 210 -1.89 -20.30 -2.41
CA ASN A 210 -1.74 -21.61 -1.81
C ASN A 210 -3.03 -22.39 -1.66
N THR A 211 -2.85 -23.69 -1.45
CA THR A 211 -3.92 -24.65 -1.18
C THR A 211 -3.41 -25.75 -0.26
N GLY A 212 -4.31 -26.35 0.52
CA GLY A 212 -3.98 -27.39 1.48
C GLY A 212 -4.76 -27.26 2.78
N GLU A 213 -4.68 -28.30 3.60
CA GLU A 213 -5.27 -28.32 4.95
C GLU A 213 -4.50 -27.42 5.91
N LEU A 214 -3.17 -27.42 5.80
CA LEU A 214 -2.29 -26.52 6.54
C LEU A 214 -1.24 -25.94 5.59
N SER A 215 -1.38 -24.65 5.32
CA SER A 215 -0.53 -23.93 4.38
C SER A 215 0.70 -23.30 5.06
N PRO A 216 1.79 -23.03 4.32
CA PRO A 216 2.98 -22.41 4.88
C PRO A 216 2.71 -21.02 5.43
N LYS A 217 3.56 -20.62 6.38
CA LYS A 217 3.65 -19.24 6.84
C LYS A 217 4.26 -18.37 5.75
N VAL A 218 3.76 -17.16 5.58
CA VAL A 218 4.23 -16.23 4.55
C VAL A 218 4.84 -15.01 5.22
N VAL A 219 6.09 -14.70 4.88
CA VAL A 219 6.84 -13.55 5.40
C VAL A 219 7.33 -12.73 4.22
N ILE A 220 6.96 -11.46 4.18
CA ILE A 220 7.41 -10.51 3.17
C ILE A 220 7.93 -9.27 3.89
N GLU A 221 9.22 -9.05 3.78
CA GLU A 221 9.90 -8.01 4.54
C GLU A 221 10.90 -7.21 3.72
N GLU A 222 11.04 -5.92 4.05
CA GLU A 222 12.06 -5.04 3.48
C GLU A 222 12.02 -4.98 1.94
N CYS A 223 10.88 -5.23 1.29
CA CYS A 223 10.75 -5.24 -0.16
C CYS A 223 10.32 -3.89 -0.72
N SER A 224 10.79 -3.57 -1.93
CA SER A 224 10.41 -2.37 -2.67
C SER A 224 9.64 -2.74 -3.94
N MET A 225 8.43 -2.19 -4.08
CA MET A 225 7.55 -2.36 -5.22
C MET A 225 7.19 -0.99 -5.79
N PHE A 226 7.73 -0.67 -6.97
CA PHE A 226 7.58 0.65 -7.56
C PHE A 226 7.08 0.61 -9.01
N ARG A 227 6.12 1.47 -9.36
CA ARG A 227 5.59 1.61 -10.74
C ARG A 227 5.16 0.29 -11.38
N ASN A 228 4.59 -0.62 -10.60
CA ASN A 228 4.05 -1.87 -11.11
C ASN A 228 2.61 -1.68 -11.61
N GLY A 229 2.31 -2.18 -12.80
CA GLY A 229 1.03 -2.05 -13.45
C GLY A 229 0.93 -0.85 -14.38
N ILE A 230 0.27 -1.06 -15.52
CA ILE A 230 0.00 -0.05 -16.54
C ILE A 230 -1.49 0.27 -16.50
N HIS A 231 -1.82 1.56 -16.52
CA HIS A 231 -3.18 2.03 -16.76
C HIS A 231 -3.43 2.11 -18.26
N LEU A 232 -4.55 1.53 -18.68
CA LEU A 232 -4.92 1.45 -20.08
C LEU A 232 -5.93 2.55 -20.40
N TYR A 233 -7.11 2.51 -19.76
CA TYR A 233 -8.17 3.49 -19.99
C TYR A 233 -9.26 3.42 -18.91
N GLY A 234 -9.73 4.56 -18.40
CA GLY A 234 -10.80 4.58 -17.40
C GLY A 234 -10.43 3.81 -16.14
N ASN A 235 -11.24 2.81 -15.74
CA ASN A 235 -10.92 1.89 -14.65
C ASN A 235 -10.08 0.67 -15.10
N ILE A 236 -9.73 0.57 -16.38
CA ILE A 236 -9.04 -0.59 -16.94
C ILE A 236 -7.54 -0.42 -16.78
N SER A 237 -6.92 -1.40 -16.12
CA SER A 237 -5.47 -1.50 -15.92
C SER A 237 -5.02 -2.95 -16.09
N THR A 238 -3.72 -3.16 -16.29
CA THR A 238 -3.15 -4.50 -16.46
C THR A 238 -3.15 -5.33 -15.18
N THR A 239 -3.24 -4.68 -14.01
CA THR A 239 -3.40 -5.30 -12.70
C THR A 239 -4.18 -4.36 -11.79
N MET A 240 -5.00 -4.94 -10.91
CA MET A 240 -5.72 -4.17 -9.88
C MET A 240 -4.89 -4.00 -8.61
N HIS A 241 -3.88 -4.84 -8.38
CA HIS A 241 -3.03 -4.77 -7.17
C HIS A 241 -1.57 -5.01 -7.53
N ALA A 242 -0.66 -4.34 -6.81
CA ALA A 242 0.77 -4.54 -6.92
C ALA A 242 1.20 -5.87 -6.28
N ALA A 243 0.62 -6.19 -5.11
CA ALA A 243 0.84 -7.44 -4.40
C ALA A 243 -0.50 -8.13 -4.15
N SER A 244 -0.63 -9.39 -4.53
CA SER A 244 -1.87 -10.15 -4.31
C SER A 244 -1.59 -11.51 -3.66
N PHE A 245 -2.24 -11.75 -2.53
CA PHE A 245 -2.14 -12.94 -1.70
C PHE A 245 -3.49 -13.66 -1.67
N TYR A 246 -3.53 -14.88 -2.16
CA TYR A 246 -4.69 -15.77 -2.04
C TYR A 246 -4.31 -16.89 -1.09
N LEU A 247 -4.82 -16.79 0.14
CA LEU A 247 -4.42 -17.59 1.28
C LEU A 247 -5.52 -18.58 1.66
N HIS A 248 -5.22 -19.86 1.57
CA HIS A 248 -6.07 -20.94 2.06
C HIS A 248 -5.46 -21.54 3.31
N ASN A 249 -6.22 -21.66 4.41
CA ASN A 249 -5.80 -22.28 5.68
C ASN A 249 -4.39 -21.86 6.14
N THR A 250 -4.05 -20.59 5.96
CA THR A 250 -2.75 -20.02 6.30
C THR A 250 -2.83 -19.36 7.68
N GLN A 251 -1.97 -19.76 8.61
CA GLN A 251 -2.04 -19.27 9.99
C GLN A 251 -1.35 -17.91 10.20
N LEU A 252 -0.34 -17.58 9.37
CA LEU A 252 0.45 -16.37 9.53
C LEU A 252 0.81 -15.75 8.18
N LEU A 253 0.51 -14.45 8.06
CA LEU A 253 1.08 -13.56 7.06
C LEU A 253 1.78 -12.39 7.78
N LEU A 254 3.09 -12.25 7.61
CA LEU A 254 3.85 -11.06 8.04
C LEU A 254 4.20 -10.23 6.81
N PHE A 255 3.67 -9.01 6.73
CA PHE A 255 3.96 -8.02 5.70
C PHE A 255 4.56 -6.78 6.36
N ARG A 256 5.88 -6.69 6.40
CA ARG A 256 6.60 -5.71 7.23
C ARG A 256 7.60 -4.87 6.44
N ALA A 257 7.68 -3.58 6.74
CA ALA A 257 8.72 -2.70 6.21
C ALA A 257 8.81 -2.71 4.67
N ASN A 258 7.69 -2.94 3.98
CA ASN A 258 7.63 -2.93 2.53
C ASN A 258 7.23 -1.54 2.01
N SER A 259 7.74 -1.17 0.85
CA SER A 259 7.38 0.05 0.14
C SER A 259 6.58 -0.27 -1.11
N LEU A 260 5.37 0.26 -1.21
CA LEU A 260 4.47 0.16 -2.35
C LEU A 260 4.15 1.57 -2.83
N ALA A 261 4.94 2.06 -3.79
CA ALA A 261 4.80 3.40 -4.32
C ALA A 261 4.53 3.42 -5.83
N HIS A 262 3.69 4.35 -6.29
CA HIS A 262 3.38 4.56 -7.71
C HIS A 262 2.81 3.35 -8.46
N ASN A 263 2.21 2.39 -7.77
CA ASN A 263 1.66 1.19 -8.40
C ASN A 263 0.19 1.36 -8.80
N ARG A 264 -0.34 0.40 -9.57
CA ARG A 264 -1.78 0.20 -9.75
C ARG A 264 -2.32 -0.62 -8.59
N GLY A 265 -3.12 0.03 -7.75
CA GLY A 265 -3.53 -0.47 -6.42
C GLY A 265 -2.34 -0.75 -5.51
N GLY A 266 -2.62 -1.32 -4.34
CA GLY A 266 -1.59 -1.72 -3.38
C GLY A 266 -1.59 -3.23 -3.14
N ILE A 267 -2.08 -3.64 -1.97
CA ILE A 267 -2.10 -5.03 -1.51
C ILE A 267 -3.52 -5.60 -1.48
N LEU A 268 -3.67 -6.83 -2.00
CA LEU A 268 -4.84 -7.68 -1.81
C LEU A 268 -4.46 -8.87 -0.95
N ILE A 269 -5.21 -9.09 0.15
CA ILE A 269 -5.16 -10.31 0.94
C ILE A 269 -6.56 -10.90 0.92
N ASP A 270 -6.72 -11.93 0.11
CA ASP A 270 -7.93 -12.74 0.05
C ASP A 270 -7.66 -14.05 0.79
N SER A 271 -8.44 -14.32 1.82
CA SER A 271 -8.14 -15.39 2.76
C SER A 271 -9.37 -16.21 3.11
N ILE A 272 -9.22 -17.53 3.03
CA ILE A 272 -10.27 -18.48 3.35
C ILE A 272 -9.70 -19.48 4.36
N SER A 273 -10.39 -19.62 5.48
CA SER A 273 -10.05 -20.57 6.55
C SER A 273 -11.26 -21.48 6.78
N GLU A 274 -11.06 -22.79 6.69
CA GLU A 274 -12.13 -23.78 6.89
C GLU A 274 -12.44 -24.00 8.38
N THR A 275 -11.43 -23.81 9.25
CA THR A 275 -11.55 -24.03 10.68
C THR A 275 -10.95 -22.86 11.47
N ALA A 276 -11.44 -22.66 12.70
CA ALA A 276 -10.89 -21.66 13.63
C ALA A 276 -9.41 -21.94 14.00
N MET A 277 -8.96 -23.20 13.93
CA MET A 277 -7.55 -23.58 14.17
C MET A 277 -6.62 -23.16 13.03
N ALA A 278 -7.17 -22.97 11.82
CA ALA A 278 -6.48 -22.45 10.65
C ALA A 278 -6.74 -20.93 10.44
N ARG A 279 -7.10 -20.21 11.50
CA ARG A 279 -7.32 -18.76 11.52
C ARG A 279 -6.06 -18.02 11.07
N LEU A 280 -6.21 -17.18 10.04
CA LEU A 280 -5.15 -16.27 9.61
C LEU A 280 -4.96 -15.15 10.63
N ASN A 281 -3.72 -14.99 11.10
CA ASN A 281 -3.25 -13.77 11.74
C ASN A 281 -2.33 -13.03 10.77
N ALA A 282 -2.83 -11.95 10.17
CA ALA A 282 -2.09 -11.09 9.27
C ALA A 282 -1.54 -9.87 10.03
N VAL A 283 -0.25 -9.60 9.87
CA VAL A 283 0.44 -8.46 10.46
C VAL A 283 0.97 -7.58 9.33
N ILE A 284 0.42 -6.37 9.21
CA ILE A 284 0.82 -5.35 8.23
C ILE A 284 1.47 -4.21 9.02
N LYS A 285 2.80 -4.17 9.07
CA LYS A 285 3.52 -3.25 9.96
C LYS A 285 4.55 -2.41 9.22
N ALA A 286 4.60 -1.12 9.55
CA ALA A 286 5.65 -0.20 9.10
C ALA A 286 5.79 -0.14 7.56
N ASN A 287 4.70 -0.36 6.83
CA ASN A 287 4.72 -0.30 5.36
C ASN A 287 4.41 1.10 4.86
N LEU A 288 4.92 1.41 3.68
CA LEU A 288 4.60 2.60 2.91
C LEU A 288 3.64 2.24 1.77
N PHE A 289 2.49 2.89 1.71
CA PHE A 289 1.58 2.84 0.58
C PHE A 289 1.34 4.26 0.05
N SER A 290 1.98 4.61 -1.05
CA SER A 290 1.88 5.99 -1.53
C SER A 290 1.81 6.16 -3.03
N PHE A 291 1.13 7.22 -3.47
CA PHE A 291 0.98 7.58 -4.88
C PHE A 291 0.44 6.42 -5.75
N ASN A 292 -0.25 5.44 -5.14
CA ASN A 292 -0.87 4.35 -5.89
C ASN A 292 -2.16 4.85 -6.52
N THR A 293 -2.51 4.30 -7.68
CA THR A 293 -3.60 4.83 -8.51
C THR A 293 -4.55 3.74 -8.99
N ASN A 294 -5.74 4.16 -9.43
CA ASN A 294 -6.81 3.37 -10.07
C ASN A 294 -7.57 2.42 -9.15
N SER A 295 -6.89 1.62 -8.32
CA SER A 295 -7.52 0.59 -7.48
C SER A 295 -7.31 0.79 -5.97
N THR A 296 -7.88 -0.12 -5.17
CA THR A 296 -7.78 -0.14 -3.70
C THR A 296 -6.31 -0.25 -3.27
N VAL A 297 -5.96 0.47 -2.20
CA VAL A 297 -4.58 0.47 -1.66
C VAL A 297 -4.38 -0.72 -0.74
N ILE A 298 -5.36 -0.98 0.13
CA ILE A 298 -5.35 -2.14 1.00
C ILE A 298 -6.72 -2.80 0.90
N GLU A 299 -6.74 -4.03 0.40
CA GLU A 299 -7.96 -4.82 0.25
C GLU A 299 -7.83 -6.12 1.05
N LEU A 300 -8.68 -6.28 2.04
CA LEU A 300 -8.75 -7.46 2.91
C LEU A 300 -10.08 -8.18 2.70
N LYS A 301 -10.02 -9.46 2.33
CA LYS A 301 -11.18 -10.32 2.17
C LYS A 301 -11.02 -11.58 3.01
N GLY A 302 -12.09 -11.93 3.70
CA GLY A 302 -12.14 -13.05 4.62
C GLY A 302 -13.44 -13.83 4.53
N ASN A 303 -13.58 -14.80 5.42
CA ASN A 303 -14.83 -15.51 5.69
C ASN A 303 -15.23 -15.47 7.17
N GLY A 304 -14.72 -14.48 7.90
CA GLY A 304 -15.03 -14.27 9.30
C GLY A 304 -14.17 -15.09 10.26
N PHE A 305 -13.03 -15.64 9.85
CA PHE A 305 -12.07 -16.20 10.82
C PHE A 305 -10.81 -15.37 10.95
N GLN A 306 -10.54 -14.47 10.01
CA GLN A 306 -9.23 -13.82 9.87
C GLN A 306 -9.12 -12.57 10.74
N LYS A 307 -7.88 -12.30 11.18
CA LYS A 307 -7.52 -11.10 11.93
C LYS A 307 -6.38 -10.39 11.20
N ALA A 308 -6.55 -9.11 10.94
CA ALA A 308 -5.53 -8.24 10.37
C ALA A 308 -5.16 -7.15 11.38
N THR A 309 -3.87 -7.09 11.72
CA THR A 309 -3.30 -6.07 12.60
C THR A 309 -2.43 -5.12 11.77
N MET A 310 -2.76 -3.84 11.79
CA MET A 310 -2.08 -2.79 11.03
C MET A 310 -1.44 -1.78 11.98
N VAL A 311 -0.11 -1.70 11.97
CA VAL A 311 0.63 -0.87 12.93
C VAL A 311 1.65 0.02 12.23
N ASN A 312 1.66 1.31 12.55
CA ASN A 312 2.63 2.30 12.03
C ASN A 312 2.75 2.32 10.50
N ASN A 313 1.68 2.03 9.74
CA ASN A 313 1.72 2.15 8.28
C ASN A 313 1.49 3.61 7.85
N VAL A 314 2.12 3.99 6.75
CA VAL A 314 1.94 5.31 6.11
C VAL A 314 1.18 5.10 4.82
N ILE A 315 -0.05 5.63 4.75
CA ILE A 315 -0.94 5.57 3.59
C ILE A 315 -1.17 6.99 3.12
N SER A 316 -0.49 7.42 2.05
CA SER A 316 -0.49 8.82 1.66
C SER A 316 -0.63 9.04 0.15
N HIS A 317 -1.33 10.10 -0.26
CA HIS A 317 -1.41 10.53 -1.67
C HIS A 317 -1.90 9.46 -2.66
N ASN A 318 -2.69 8.48 -2.21
CA ASN A 318 -3.24 7.47 -3.10
C ASN A 318 -4.51 7.99 -3.80
N TYR A 319 -4.73 7.57 -5.04
CA TYR A 319 -5.84 8.00 -5.89
C TYR A 319 -6.64 6.80 -6.42
N ALA A 320 -7.63 6.39 -5.64
CA ALA A 320 -8.53 5.26 -5.90
C ALA A 320 -9.91 5.76 -6.36
N PHE A 321 -10.00 6.40 -7.53
CA PHE A 321 -11.23 7.07 -7.96
C PHE A 321 -12.50 6.18 -7.91
N TYR A 322 -12.41 4.94 -8.40
CA TYR A 322 -13.54 4.00 -8.48
C TYR A 322 -13.62 3.00 -7.30
N HIS A 323 -12.78 3.16 -6.28
CA HIS A 323 -12.57 2.17 -5.24
C HIS A 323 -12.36 2.82 -3.87
N ASP A 324 -12.55 2.08 -2.79
CA ASP A 324 -12.17 2.56 -1.46
C ASP A 324 -10.65 2.55 -1.28
N THR A 325 -10.13 3.45 -0.45
CA THR A 325 -8.67 3.48 -0.20
C THR A 325 -8.26 2.24 0.60
N VAL A 326 -8.94 1.99 1.72
CA VAL A 326 -8.81 0.78 2.53
C VAL A 326 -10.16 0.09 2.60
N TYR A 327 -10.23 -1.16 2.14
CA TYR A 327 -11.43 -1.97 2.10
C TYR A 327 -11.21 -3.27 2.87
N ALA A 328 -12.05 -3.56 3.86
CA ALA A 328 -12.02 -4.84 4.57
C ALA A 328 -13.41 -5.46 4.67
N VAL A 329 -13.53 -6.72 4.27
CA VAL A 329 -14.76 -7.51 4.36
C VAL A 329 -14.47 -8.81 5.08
N ASP A 330 -15.26 -9.13 6.10
CA ASP A 330 -15.19 -10.43 6.80
C ASP A 330 -13.85 -10.71 7.46
N VAL A 331 -13.12 -9.67 7.81
CA VAL A 331 -11.84 -9.73 8.53
C VAL A 331 -11.92 -8.82 9.75
N ILE A 332 -11.47 -9.30 10.91
CA ILE A 332 -11.32 -8.46 12.10
C ILE A 332 -10.12 -7.56 11.88
N VAL A 333 -10.31 -6.25 12.01
CA VAL A 333 -9.27 -5.25 11.73
C VAL A 333 -8.90 -4.50 12.99
N ASN A 334 -7.62 -4.50 13.32
CA ASN A 334 -7.03 -3.68 14.38
C ASN A 334 -6.01 -2.72 13.78
N MET A 335 -6.28 -1.42 13.84
CA MET A 335 -5.40 -0.36 13.36
C MET A 335 -4.84 0.45 14.53
N THR A 336 -3.52 0.56 14.62
CA THR A 336 -2.87 1.37 15.66
C THR A 336 -1.78 2.27 15.07
N ARG A 337 -1.84 3.57 15.37
CA ARG A 337 -0.81 4.56 14.97
C ARG A 337 -0.54 4.61 13.45
N ASN A 338 -1.54 4.34 12.61
CA ASN A 338 -1.39 4.49 11.16
C ASN A 338 -1.59 5.96 10.76
N THR A 339 -0.81 6.42 9.78
CA THR A 339 -0.89 7.78 9.23
C THR A 339 -1.55 7.72 7.87
N ILE A 340 -2.78 8.21 7.76
CA ILE A 340 -3.62 8.13 6.57
C ILE A 340 -3.93 9.56 6.10
N THR A 341 -3.20 10.02 5.08
CA THR A 341 -3.22 11.43 4.69
C THR A 341 -3.34 11.68 3.19
N ASN A 342 -4.14 12.67 2.80
CA ASN A 342 -4.26 13.12 1.41
C ASN A 342 -4.62 11.99 0.41
N ASN A 343 -5.44 11.03 0.82
CA ASN A 343 -5.92 9.97 -0.09
C ASN A 343 -7.25 10.39 -0.71
N THR A 344 -7.49 10.01 -1.96
CA THR A 344 -8.78 10.17 -2.64
C THR A 344 -9.35 8.79 -2.95
N GLY A 345 -10.58 8.51 -2.51
CA GLY A 345 -11.28 7.26 -2.79
C GLY A 345 -12.79 7.40 -2.64
N LEU A 346 -13.54 6.30 -2.81
CA LEU A 346 -14.97 6.29 -2.48
C LEU A 346 -15.16 6.59 -0.99
N HIS A 347 -14.60 5.74 -0.14
CA HIS A 347 -14.29 6.05 1.26
C HIS A 347 -12.78 5.93 1.52
N THR A 348 -12.32 6.53 2.62
CA THR A 348 -10.94 6.31 3.07
C THR A 348 -10.81 4.94 3.74
N LEU A 349 -11.81 4.58 4.56
CA LEU A 349 -11.87 3.32 5.27
C LEU A 349 -13.28 2.73 5.18
N ASP A 350 -13.43 1.56 4.57
CA ASP A 350 -14.69 0.81 4.51
C ASP A 350 -14.49 -0.55 5.18
N ILE A 351 -15.20 -0.77 6.30
CA ILE A 351 -15.13 -1.99 7.09
C ILE A 351 -16.51 -2.64 7.11
N ARG A 352 -16.64 -3.79 6.46
CA ARG A 352 -17.88 -4.57 6.42
C ARG A 352 -17.66 -5.94 7.06
N THR A 353 -18.68 -6.40 7.77
CA THR A 353 -18.70 -7.75 8.32
C THR A 353 -19.93 -8.44 7.74
N ALA A 354 -19.76 -9.58 7.08
CA ALA A 354 -20.88 -10.35 6.59
C ALA A 354 -21.74 -10.83 7.74
N LYS A 355 -23.01 -10.94 7.40
CA LYS A 355 -24.13 -11.19 8.30
C LYS A 355 -24.19 -12.64 8.82
N SER A 356 -23.11 -13.42 8.70
CA SER A 356 -23.10 -14.85 9.04
C SER A 356 -21.86 -15.28 9.83
N LYS A 357 -22.16 -15.79 11.04
CA LYS A 357 -21.32 -16.61 11.94
C LYS A 357 -20.04 -15.97 12.51
N GLY A 358 -20.05 -15.81 13.84
CA GLY A 358 -18.97 -16.37 14.66
C GLY A 358 -18.00 -15.41 15.35
N ASN A 359 -17.80 -14.18 14.86
CA ASN A 359 -16.78 -13.31 15.48
C ASN A 359 -17.35 -12.41 16.57
N SER A 360 -16.99 -12.73 17.81
CA SER A 360 -17.27 -11.93 19.01
C SER A 360 -16.29 -10.77 19.22
N GLU A 361 -15.11 -10.82 18.59
CA GLU A 361 -14.06 -9.81 18.76
C GLU A 361 -14.44 -8.49 18.03
N PRO A 362 -14.31 -7.34 18.69
CA PRO A 362 -14.57 -6.05 18.06
C PRO A 362 -13.36 -5.56 17.25
N HIS A 363 -13.61 -4.66 16.29
CA HIS A 363 -12.58 -3.94 15.54
C HIS A 363 -12.02 -2.80 16.40
N LEU A 364 -10.70 -2.60 16.40
CA LEU A 364 -10.04 -1.58 17.22
C LEU A 364 -9.25 -0.59 16.35
N PHE A 365 -9.56 0.71 16.47
CA PHE A 365 -8.86 1.80 15.81
C PHE A 365 -8.32 2.75 16.86
N LEU A 366 -7.03 2.67 17.16
CA LEU A 366 -6.37 3.41 18.23
C LEU A 366 -5.31 4.37 17.69
N ARG A 367 -5.41 5.67 18.01
CA ARG A 367 -4.39 6.68 17.67
C ARG A 367 -4.02 6.75 16.19
N ASN A 368 -4.98 6.53 15.29
CA ASN A 368 -4.75 6.70 13.85
C ASN A 368 -4.98 8.17 13.46
N ASN A 369 -4.23 8.62 12.46
CA ASN A 369 -4.38 9.96 11.90
C ASN A 369 -5.11 9.90 10.55
N PHE A 370 -6.24 10.58 10.43
CA PHE A 370 -7.00 10.79 9.20
C PHE A 370 -7.03 12.28 8.87
N GLU A 371 -6.13 12.73 8.01
CA GLU A 371 -5.97 14.13 7.65
C GLU A 371 -6.03 14.37 6.15
N PHE A 372 -6.82 15.37 5.73
CA PHE A 372 -6.93 15.80 4.32
C PHE A 372 -7.34 14.70 3.33
N ASN A 373 -7.99 13.62 3.78
CA ASN A 373 -8.52 12.62 2.87
C ASN A 373 -9.79 13.14 2.18
N HIS A 374 -10.03 12.68 0.96
CA HIS A 374 -11.17 13.05 0.15
C HIS A 374 -12.01 11.83 -0.22
N ALA A 375 -13.25 11.80 0.27
CA ALA A 375 -14.23 10.75 0.05
C ALA A 375 -15.25 11.18 -1.02
N LEU A 376 -15.41 10.34 -2.04
CA LEU A 376 -16.30 10.59 -3.18
C LEU A 376 -17.68 9.93 -3.01
N GLY A 377 -17.80 8.93 -2.12
CA GLY A 377 -18.99 8.10 -1.90
C GLY A 377 -19.24 7.10 -3.03
N HIS A 378 -19.92 5.97 -2.75
CA HIS A 378 -20.29 5.00 -3.80
C HIS A 378 -21.38 5.56 -4.72
N GLY A 379 -21.33 5.22 -6.00
CA GLY A 379 -22.31 5.63 -6.99
C GLY A 379 -21.68 6.05 -8.30
N HIS A 380 -22.50 6.49 -9.26
CA HIS A 380 -21.99 6.97 -10.54
C HIS A 380 -21.28 8.31 -10.36
N GLN A 381 -19.95 8.28 -10.38
CA GLN A 381 -19.12 9.46 -10.52
C GLN A 381 -19.18 9.93 -11.98
N TYR A 382 -20.25 10.61 -12.37
CA TYR A 382 -20.25 11.32 -13.65
C TYR A 382 -19.32 12.52 -13.54
N ILE A 383 -18.21 12.50 -14.27
CA ILE A 383 -17.57 13.74 -14.69
C ILE A 383 -18.58 14.44 -15.60
N GLN A 384 -19.10 15.58 -15.19
CA GLN A 384 -19.88 16.44 -16.06
C GLN A 384 -19.00 16.85 -17.25
N ARG A 385 -19.13 16.15 -18.38
CA ARG A 385 -18.81 16.74 -19.68
C ARG A 385 -20.05 17.48 -20.16
N TYR A 386 -20.28 18.68 -19.62
CA TYR A 386 -21.12 19.65 -20.29
C TYR A 386 -20.35 20.15 -21.51
N GLY A 387 -20.77 19.72 -22.70
CA GLY A 387 -20.18 20.14 -23.96
C GLY A 387 -21.09 19.71 -25.10
N HIS A 388 -21.76 20.68 -25.69
CA HIS A 388 -22.47 20.55 -26.95
C HIS A 388 -21.44 20.19 -28.04
N GLU A 389 -21.23 18.91 -28.33
CA GLU A 389 -20.48 18.51 -29.52
C GLU A 389 -21.36 18.75 -30.76
N LEU A 390 -21.01 19.82 -31.49
CA LEU A 390 -21.50 20.07 -32.84
C LEU A 390 -20.99 18.97 -33.76
N GLY A 391 -21.89 18.07 -34.12
CA GLY A 391 -22.06 17.58 -35.48
C GLY A 391 -21.00 16.63 -36.02
N TRP A 392 -21.26 15.33 -35.88
CA TRP A 392 -21.18 14.38 -37.00
C TRP A 392 -22.38 13.42 -36.90
N MET A 393 -23.24 13.46 -37.92
CA MET A 393 -24.46 12.65 -38.02
C MET A 393 -24.10 11.16 -38.13
N ASP A 394 -24.62 10.35 -37.21
CA ASP A 394 -24.45 8.91 -37.21
C ASP A 394 -25.60 8.23 -38.01
N GLU A 395 -25.22 7.36 -38.94
CA GLU A 395 -26.00 6.77 -40.03
C GLU A 395 -26.97 5.65 -39.57
N PHE A 396 -27.39 5.66 -38.30
CA PHE A 396 -28.12 4.55 -37.67
C PHE A 396 -29.60 4.79 -37.38
N GLN A 397 -30.23 5.80 -37.99
CA GLN A 397 -31.67 6.11 -37.78
C GLN A 397 -32.66 5.51 -38.79
N LEU A 398 -32.28 4.54 -39.64
CA LEU A 398 -33.17 4.03 -40.70
C LEU A 398 -33.91 2.71 -40.43
N TYR A 399 -33.80 2.08 -39.26
CA TYR A 399 -34.58 0.88 -38.96
C TYR A 399 -35.21 0.88 -37.56
N LYS A 400 -36.25 1.69 -37.37
CA LYS A 400 -37.24 1.46 -36.31
C LYS A 400 -38.04 0.18 -36.64
N ARG A 401 -37.63 -0.96 -36.08
CA ARG A 401 -38.52 -2.13 -35.99
C ARG A 401 -39.57 -1.92 -34.89
N PRO A 402 -40.85 -2.23 -35.13
CA PRO A 402 -41.89 -2.13 -34.11
C PRO A 402 -41.72 -3.21 -33.04
N LYS A 403 -41.93 -2.81 -31.78
CA LYS A 403 -41.80 -3.64 -30.57
C LYS A 403 -42.66 -4.91 -30.66
N ARG A 404 -42.03 -6.08 -30.64
CA ARG A 404 -42.68 -7.34 -30.25
C ARG A 404 -42.45 -7.53 -28.75
N GLN A 405 -43.54 -7.62 -27.99
CA GLN A 405 -43.54 -8.02 -26.58
C GLN A 405 -42.98 -9.43 -26.47
N VAL A 406 -41.80 -9.56 -25.89
CA VAL A 406 -41.27 -10.84 -25.38
C VAL A 406 -40.74 -10.54 -23.99
N SER A 407 -41.40 -11.07 -22.97
CA SER A 407 -40.95 -11.03 -21.58
C SER A 407 -39.71 -11.90 -21.42
N TYR A 408 -38.56 -11.27 -21.17
CA TYR A 408 -37.41 -11.85 -20.48
C TYR A 408 -36.96 -10.86 -19.40
N PRO A 409 -36.52 -11.32 -18.21
CA PRO A 409 -36.18 -10.43 -17.11
C PRO A 409 -34.70 -10.05 -17.21
N VAL A 410 -34.34 -9.09 -18.06
CA VAL A 410 -32.98 -8.54 -18.04
C VAL A 410 -33.00 -7.04 -18.31
N PHE A 411 -32.27 -6.33 -17.45
CA PHE A 411 -31.93 -4.91 -17.48
C PHE A 411 -33.08 -3.94 -17.22
N ARG A 412 -33.23 -3.55 -15.94
CA ARG A 412 -33.73 -2.21 -15.59
C ARG A 412 -32.72 -1.19 -16.12
N GLN A 413 -32.89 -0.81 -17.38
CA GLN A 413 -32.38 0.45 -17.88
C GLN A 413 -33.54 1.44 -17.77
N GLU A 414 -33.68 2.03 -16.58
CA GLU A 414 -34.46 3.24 -16.41
C GLU A 414 -33.53 4.44 -16.56
N GLY A 415 -34.09 5.50 -17.13
CA GLY A 415 -33.38 6.57 -17.79
C GLY A 415 -32.38 7.31 -16.92
N VAL A 416 -31.53 8.07 -17.60
CA VAL A 416 -30.83 9.23 -17.05
C VAL A 416 -31.81 10.05 -16.20
N SER A 417 -31.72 9.87 -14.88
CA SER A 417 -32.57 10.59 -13.97
C SER A 417 -31.75 11.70 -13.33
N PHE A 418 -32.37 12.87 -13.33
CA PHE A 418 -32.06 14.04 -12.51
C PHE A 418 -32.13 13.73 -10.99
N ASP A 419 -32.25 12.46 -10.62
CA ASP A 419 -32.60 11.89 -9.31
C ASP A 419 -31.36 11.48 -8.49
N TRP A 420 -30.16 11.72 -9.02
CA TRP A 420 -28.90 11.35 -8.36
C TRP A 420 -28.59 12.20 -7.12
N TRP A 421 -29.24 13.36 -6.95
CA TRP A 421 -29.10 14.20 -5.74
C TRP A 421 -30.13 13.86 -4.66
N THR A 422 -31.25 13.22 -4.98
CA THR A 422 -32.43 13.16 -4.10
C THR A 422 -32.68 11.81 -3.45
N HIS A 423 -32.04 10.73 -3.93
CA HIS A 423 -32.24 9.38 -3.40
C HIS A 423 -30.91 8.67 -3.08
N VAL A 424 -30.23 9.15 -2.04
CA VAL A 424 -29.51 8.23 -1.17
C VAL A 424 -30.57 7.54 -0.33
N ASP A 425 -31.21 6.50 -0.90
CA ASP A 425 -32.26 5.72 -0.22
C ASP A 425 -31.67 4.97 0.99
N GLN A 426 -31.91 3.67 1.12
CA GLN A 426 -31.34 2.83 2.17
C GLN A 426 -29.85 2.46 1.94
N ASN A 427 -29.23 3.02 0.88
CA ASN A 427 -27.85 2.72 0.47
C ASN A 427 -26.89 3.74 1.07
N THR A 428 -26.49 3.48 2.32
CA THR A 428 -25.65 4.39 3.11
C THR A 428 -24.20 4.44 2.64
N ASP A 429 -23.79 3.49 1.82
CA ASP A 429 -22.48 3.45 1.16
C ASP A 429 -22.29 4.59 0.14
N ARG A 430 -23.35 5.29 -0.26
CA ARG A 430 -23.25 6.42 -1.19
C ARG A 430 -22.81 7.73 -0.54
N TYR A 431 -22.86 7.82 0.79
CA TYR A 431 -22.47 9.05 1.48
C TYR A 431 -20.96 9.28 1.36
N ARG A 432 -20.57 10.56 1.30
CA ARG A 432 -19.17 10.98 1.23
C ARG A 432 -18.57 11.02 2.62
N SER A 433 -18.06 9.89 3.09
CA SER A 433 -17.47 9.79 4.43
C SER A 433 -16.04 9.29 4.45
N THR A 434 -15.26 9.77 5.42
CA THR A 434 -13.91 9.24 5.66
C THR A 434 -14.00 7.75 6.04
N VAL A 435 -14.90 7.41 6.98
CA VAL A 435 -15.08 6.04 7.49
C VAL A 435 -16.52 5.56 7.26
N TYR A 436 -16.64 4.39 6.64
CA TYR A 436 -17.88 3.62 6.58
C TYR A 436 -17.84 2.45 7.58
N ALA A 437 -18.67 2.53 8.62
CA ALA A 437 -18.78 1.54 9.68
C ALA A 437 -19.90 0.53 9.38
N GLY A 438 -19.53 -0.64 8.89
CA GLY A 438 -20.45 -1.71 8.50
C GLY A 438 -21.01 -2.56 9.64
N SER A 439 -20.54 -2.40 10.89
CA SER A 439 -20.99 -3.17 12.05
C SER A 439 -20.94 -2.34 13.34
N SER A 440 -21.78 -2.66 14.33
CA SER A 440 -21.79 -1.96 15.62
C SER A 440 -20.60 -2.28 16.53
N ARG A 441 -19.77 -3.29 16.22
CA ARG A 441 -18.64 -3.73 17.07
C ARG A 441 -17.32 -3.07 16.67
N GLN A 442 -17.31 -1.75 16.57
CA GLN A 442 -16.12 -0.98 16.20
C GLN A 442 -15.81 0.04 17.31
N HIS A 443 -14.55 0.09 17.73
CA HIS A 443 -14.05 1.07 18.68
C HIS A 443 -13.03 1.98 18.01
N PHE A 444 -13.36 3.27 17.91
CA PHE A 444 -12.48 4.34 17.49
C PHE A 444 -12.08 5.13 18.74
N LEU A 445 -10.82 5.04 19.15
CA LEU A 445 -10.29 5.69 20.35
C LEU A 445 -9.04 6.51 20.01
N GLU A 446 -8.97 7.74 20.53
CA GLU A 446 -7.82 8.63 20.39
C GLU A 446 -7.38 8.92 18.95
N ASN A 447 -8.30 8.85 17.98
CA ASN A 447 -8.01 9.15 16.57
C ASN A 447 -8.15 10.64 16.25
N VAL A 448 -7.43 11.08 15.24
CA VAL A 448 -7.53 12.43 14.67
C VAL A 448 -8.32 12.35 13.37
N PHE A 449 -9.51 12.94 13.34
CA PHE A 449 -10.30 13.16 12.13
C PHE A 449 -10.24 14.64 11.76
N ASN A 450 -9.54 14.98 10.68
CA ASN A 450 -9.43 16.34 10.19
C ASN A 450 -9.43 16.35 8.66
N ASN A 451 -10.61 16.07 8.09
CA ASN A 451 -10.83 15.98 6.64
C ASN A 451 -11.77 17.11 6.20
N PRO A 452 -11.27 18.34 5.96
CA PRO A 452 -12.11 19.49 5.64
C PRO A 452 -12.80 19.38 4.27
N ALA A 453 -12.29 18.53 3.37
CA ALA A 453 -12.89 18.29 2.06
C ALA A 453 -14.08 17.30 2.10
N ASN A 454 -14.29 16.61 3.22
CA ASN A 454 -15.38 15.65 3.39
C ASN A 454 -16.53 16.28 4.16
N GLU A 455 -17.75 15.93 3.75
CA GLU A 455 -18.97 16.34 4.45
C GLU A 455 -19.13 15.57 5.77
N LEU A 456 -18.82 14.27 5.74
CA LEU A 456 -18.91 13.38 6.89
C LEU A 456 -17.55 12.73 7.15
N ASP A 457 -17.24 12.51 8.43
CA ASP A 457 -16.09 11.70 8.82
C ASP A 457 -16.47 10.25 9.14
N LEU A 458 -17.71 10.01 9.61
CA LEU A 458 -18.19 8.67 9.93
C LEU A 458 -19.64 8.48 9.49
N THR A 459 -19.90 7.39 8.78
CA THR A 459 -21.26 6.94 8.42
C THR A 459 -21.44 5.49 8.79
N THR A 460 -22.62 5.11 9.27
CA THR A 460 -22.92 3.73 9.62
C THR A 460 -23.77 3.00 8.58
N SER A 461 -23.68 1.67 8.58
CA SER A 461 -24.56 0.80 7.79
C SER A 461 -25.94 0.64 8.43
N ASN A 462 -26.85 0.03 7.67
CA ASN A 462 -28.17 -0.34 8.18
C ASN A 462 -28.03 -1.39 9.28
N ARG A 463 -28.70 -1.14 10.41
CA ARG A 463 -28.72 -2.01 11.57
C ARG A 463 -29.29 -3.38 11.21
N THR A 464 -28.53 -4.43 11.51
CA THR A 464 -28.97 -5.82 11.38
C THR A 464 -29.37 -6.39 12.74
N ASN A 465 -30.06 -7.54 12.75
CA ASN A 465 -30.40 -8.25 13.99
C ASN A 465 -29.16 -8.67 14.82
N TRP A 466 -27.96 -8.66 14.22
CA TRP A 466 -26.70 -9.03 14.86
C TRP A 466 -25.99 -7.83 15.50
N ASP A 467 -26.41 -6.60 15.18
CA ASP A 467 -25.88 -5.36 15.74
C ASP A 467 -26.53 -5.07 17.10
N ILE A 468 -25.98 -5.73 18.12
CA ILE A 468 -26.34 -5.55 19.52
C ILE A 468 -25.39 -4.50 20.10
N GLY A 469 -25.71 -3.21 19.95
CA GLY A 469 -24.96 -2.12 20.54
C GLY A 469 -24.84 -0.89 19.65
N ALA A 470 -23.83 -0.09 19.93
CA ALA A 470 -23.45 1.12 19.22
C ALA A 470 -21.95 1.07 18.91
N VAL A 471 -21.54 1.77 17.85
CA VAL A 471 -20.12 2.03 17.57
C VAL A 471 -19.58 2.95 18.65
N ASP A 472 -18.46 2.60 19.25
CA ASP A 472 -17.80 3.41 20.26
C ASP A 472 -16.78 4.32 19.58
N ALA A 473 -17.00 5.62 19.64
CA ALA A 473 -16.18 6.64 19.00
C ALA A 473 -15.82 7.77 19.98
N LYS A 474 -15.67 7.43 21.26
CA LYS A 474 -15.29 8.35 22.32
C LYS A 474 -13.83 8.76 22.21
N GLU A 475 -13.51 9.90 22.80
CA GLU A 475 -12.14 10.41 22.90
C GLU A 475 -11.45 10.52 21.53
N ASN A 476 -12.18 10.98 20.52
CA ASN A 476 -11.62 11.33 19.21
C ASN A 476 -11.64 12.84 19.01
N TYR A 477 -10.74 13.33 18.15
CA TYR A 477 -10.73 14.70 17.68
C TYR A 477 -11.44 14.80 16.33
N TRP A 478 -12.46 15.65 16.20
CA TRP A 478 -13.32 15.74 15.02
C TRP A 478 -13.11 17.02 14.19
N GLY A 479 -11.88 17.54 14.20
CA GLY A 479 -11.51 18.76 13.49
C GLY A 479 -11.79 20.02 14.30
N TRP A 480 -11.36 21.17 13.79
CA TRP A 480 -11.53 22.45 14.47
C TRP A 480 -12.80 23.18 14.01
N PRO A 481 -13.62 23.74 14.93
CA PRO A 481 -13.57 23.59 16.39
C PRO A 481 -14.12 22.21 16.82
N SER A 482 -13.44 21.54 17.75
CA SER A 482 -13.85 20.19 18.17
C SER A 482 -14.83 20.28 19.33
N THR A 483 -16.12 20.34 19.01
CA THR A 483 -17.23 20.32 19.97
C THR A 483 -18.17 19.15 19.70
N GLU A 484 -18.97 18.76 20.68
CA GLU A 484 -19.95 17.67 20.52
C GLU A 484 -20.92 17.93 19.36
N SER A 485 -21.31 19.19 19.13
CA SER A 485 -22.18 19.56 18.01
C SER A 485 -21.48 19.41 16.65
N VAL A 486 -20.18 19.70 16.56
CA VAL A 486 -19.41 19.51 15.33
C VAL A 486 -19.20 18.02 15.06
N ALA A 487 -18.91 17.23 16.10
CA ALA A 487 -18.85 15.78 15.98
C ALA A 487 -20.19 15.20 15.50
N ALA A 488 -21.31 15.61 16.10
CA ALA A 488 -22.65 15.21 15.67
C ALA A 488 -22.93 15.59 14.21
N GLY A 489 -22.49 16.76 13.74
CA GLY A 489 -22.67 17.18 12.35
C GLY A 489 -21.79 16.44 11.33
N ARG A 490 -20.70 15.81 11.78
CA ARG A 490 -19.77 15.02 10.95
C ARG A 490 -20.05 13.51 10.98
N ILE A 491 -20.93 13.07 11.86
CA ILE A 491 -21.30 11.67 12.05
C ILE A 491 -22.74 11.49 11.57
N ARG A 492 -22.98 10.46 10.76
CA ARG A 492 -24.34 10.05 10.38
C ARG A 492 -24.65 8.69 10.97
N ASP A 493 -25.63 8.64 11.88
CA ASP A 493 -25.88 7.44 12.69
C ASP A 493 -27.38 7.19 13.01
N GLY A 494 -27.62 6.27 13.93
CA GLY A 494 -28.95 5.92 14.44
C GLY A 494 -29.73 7.07 15.10
N ALA A 495 -29.09 8.17 15.50
CA ALA A 495 -29.77 9.35 16.03
C ALA A 495 -30.44 10.18 14.93
N ASP A 496 -29.84 10.23 13.74
CA ASP A 496 -30.42 10.88 12.56
C ASP A 496 -31.53 10.02 11.95
N LEU A 497 -31.26 8.72 11.80
CA LEU A 497 -32.11 7.77 11.12
C LEU A 497 -32.22 6.46 11.90
N PRO A 498 -33.41 6.06 12.40
CA PRO A 498 -33.57 4.92 13.31
C PRO A 498 -33.12 3.55 12.76
N TYR A 499 -32.99 3.41 11.44
CA TYR A 499 -32.54 2.18 10.80
C TYR A 499 -31.01 2.05 10.71
N LEU A 500 -30.26 3.08 11.09
CA LEU A 500 -28.79 3.09 11.13
C LEU A 500 -28.27 2.59 12.48
N ILE A 501 -27.00 2.17 12.50
CA ILE A 501 -26.31 1.84 13.75
C ILE A 501 -25.99 3.14 14.50
N ARG A 502 -26.24 3.15 15.81
CA ARG A 502 -25.93 4.28 16.70
C ARG A 502 -24.42 4.41 16.94
N VAL A 503 -23.92 5.63 17.09
CA VAL A 503 -22.54 5.95 17.45
C VAL A 503 -22.51 6.68 18.80
N GLU A 504 -21.60 6.27 19.68
CA GLU A 504 -21.31 6.95 20.93
C GLU A 504 -20.00 7.75 20.80
N TYR A 505 -20.09 9.06 20.61
CA TYR A 505 -18.91 9.91 20.37
C TYR A 505 -18.53 10.82 21.55
N THR A 506 -19.28 10.82 22.65
CA THR A 506 -19.02 11.67 23.83
C THR A 506 -18.32 10.91 24.95
N PRO A 507 -17.21 11.43 25.53
CA PRO A 507 -16.65 12.78 25.32
C PRO A 507 -15.81 12.90 24.05
N VAL A 508 -15.72 14.12 23.48
CA VAL A 508 -14.82 14.46 22.35
C VAL A 508 -13.56 15.17 22.86
N PHE A 509 -12.44 15.06 22.13
CA PHE A 509 -11.26 15.88 22.45
C PHE A 509 -11.44 17.31 21.94
N GLU A 510 -11.44 18.29 22.83
CA GLU A 510 -11.57 19.72 22.46
C GLU A 510 -10.38 20.26 21.64
N SER A 511 -9.19 19.69 21.88
CA SER A 511 -7.96 20.02 21.15
C SER A 511 -7.17 18.77 20.80
N ASN A 512 -6.40 18.84 19.73
CA ASN A 512 -5.53 17.75 19.27
C ASN A 512 -4.15 17.75 19.95
N THR A 513 -3.88 18.62 20.92
CA THR A 513 -2.55 18.82 21.54
C THR A 513 -2.02 17.58 22.27
N SER A 514 -2.89 16.70 22.75
CA SER A 514 -2.52 15.40 23.33
C SER A 514 -2.19 14.33 22.29
N LEU A 515 -2.65 14.52 21.05
CA LEU A 515 -2.55 13.56 19.95
C LEU A 515 -1.44 13.92 18.95
N ILE A 516 -1.10 15.21 18.83
CA ILE A 516 -0.01 15.71 17.99
C ILE A 516 1.21 16.10 18.83
N GLU A 517 2.40 16.06 18.23
CA GLU A 517 3.63 16.47 18.91
C GLU A 517 4.04 17.88 18.49
N GLY A 518 3.84 18.86 19.38
CA GLY A 518 4.17 20.26 19.13
C GLY A 518 3.32 20.87 18.02
N ASP A 519 3.97 21.58 17.10
CA ASP A 519 3.30 22.24 15.96
C ASP A 519 3.27 21.35 14.70
N CYS A 520 3.67 20.09 14.82
CA CYS A 520 3.71 19.16 13.71
C CYS A 520 2.33 18.58 13.41
N ARG A 521 2.11 18.25 12.13
CA ARG A 521 0.91 17.53 11.69
C ARG A 521 0.83 16.17 12.39
N ALA A 522 -0.38 15.63 12.53
CA ALA A 522 -0.54 14.33 13.15
C ALA A 522 0.25 13.25 12.36
N GLY A 523 0.86 12.31 13.09
CA GLY A 523 1.78 11.31 12.51
C GLY A 523 3.22 11.80 12.27
N TRP A 524 3.46 13.12 12.28
CA TRP A 524 4.80 13.69 12.31
C TRP A 524 5.23 13.94 13.75
N PHE A 525 6.53 13.86 14.01
CA PHE A 525 7.10 14.15 15.33
C PHE A 525 8.11 15.30 15.25
N GLN A 526 8.21 16.05 16.33
CA GLN A 526 9.06 17.24 16.39
C GLN A 526 10.41 16.91 17.03
N VAL A 527 11.51 17.31 16.38
CA VAL A 527 12.88 17.21 16.94
C VAL A 527 13.62 18.53 16.70
N GLY A 528 14.41 18.95 17.67
CA GLY A 528 15.17 20.20 17.63
C GLY A 528 15.02 21.03 18.89
N LYS A 529 15.86 22.05 19.04
CA LYS A 529 15.91 22.92 20.24
C LYS A 529 15.44 24.33 19.90
N GLU A 530 14.70 24.93 20.83
CA GLU A 530 14.29 26.35 20.79
C GLU A 530 13.57 26.74 19.49
N GLU A 531 14.07 27.72 18.75
CA GLU A 531 13.49 28.21 17.48
C GLU A 531 13.71 27.25 16.30
N TYR A 532 14.52 26.20 16.48
CA TYR A 532 15.00 25.31 15.42
C TYR A 532 14.34 23.93 15.47
N LYS A 533 13.00 23.91 15.51
CA LYS A 533 12.22 22.67 15.53
C LYS A 533 11.71 22.33 14.13
N SER A 534 12.09 21.17 13.61
CA SER A 534 11.54 20.62 12.37
C SER A 534 10.57 19.49 12.67
N CYS A 535 9.68 19.21 11.72
CA CYS A 535 8.81 18.05 11.76
C CYS A 535 9.42 16.91 10.94
N TYR A 536 9.39 15.71 11.50
CA TYR A 536 9.92 14.51 10.86
C TYR A 536 8.85 13.45 10.72
N LEU A 537 8.88 12.75 9.60
CA LEU A 537 8.06 11.57 9.35
C LEU A 537 8.97 10.37 9.19
N TYR A 538 8.85 9.41 10.10
CA TYR A 538 9.53 8.14 9.97
C TYR A 538 8.73 7.22 9.04
N VAL A 539 9.41 6.72 8.00
CA VAL A 539 8.84 5.80 7.02
C VAL A 539 9.57 4.48 7.14
N GLY A 540 8.90 3.48 7.70
CA GLY A 540 9.46 2.14 7.89
C GLY A 540 9.57 1.31 6.61
N GLY A 541 8.94 1.75 5.51
CA GLY A 541 8.98 1.06 4.22
C GLY A 541 10.38 1.11 3.60
N ALA A 542 10.90 -0.03 3.19
CA ALA A 542 12.23 -0.11 2.62
C ALA A 542 12.28 0.40 1.17
N ALA A 543 13.18 1.34 0.91
CA ALA A 543 13.41 1.93 -0.40
C ALA A 543 14.91 2.10 -0.67
N THR A 544 15.27 2.24 -1.95
CA THR A 544 16.62 2.70 -2.31
C THR A 544 16.77 4.18 -1.96
N TYR A 545 18.01 4.65 -1.83
CA TYR A 545 18.27 6.05 -1.46
C TYR A 545 17.58 7.04 -2.41
N GLU A 546 17.71 6.83 -3.73
CA GLU A 546 17.10 7.67 -4.76
C GLU A 546 15.57 7.73 -4.62
N ARG A 547 14.92 6.59 -4.33
CA ARG A 547 13.47 6.52 -4.16
C ARG A 547 12.99 7.14 -2.86
N ALA A 548 13.80 7.06 -1.80
CA ALA A 548 13.54 7.77 -0.55
C ALA A 548 13.60 9.29 -0.76
N VAL A 549 14.55 9.79 -1.56
CA VAL A 549 14.60 11.21 -1.96
C VAL A 549 13.37 11.60 -2.77
N GLU A 550 13.05 10.86 -3.85
CA GLU A 550 11.88 11.10 -4.72
C GLU A 550 10.60 11.20 -3.88
N TYR A 551 10.37 10.23 -2.98
CA TYR A 551 9.19 10.24 -2.12
C TYR A 551 9.12 11.44 -1.17
N CYS A 552 10.23 11.79 -0.51
CA CYS A 552 10.22 12.95 0.41
C CYS A 552 9.95 14.25 -0.36
N GLU A 553 10.55 14.42 -1.54
CA GLU A 553 10.32 15.59 -2.40
C GLU A 553 8.86 15.70 -2.84
N GLU A 554 8.22 14.59 -3.22
CA GLU A 554 6.80 14.54 -3.59
C GLU A 554 5.85 14.89 -2.42
N LEU A 555 6.25 14.62 -1.18
CA LEU A 555 5.54 15.09 0.02
C LEU A 555 5.73 16.60 0.31
N GLY A 556 6.55 17.29 -0.48
CA GLY A 556 7.01 18.64 -0.20
C GLY A 556 7.84 18.69 1.09
N ALA A 557 8.71 17.70 1.26
CA ALA A 557 9.68 17.53 2.34
C ALA A 557 11.06 17.20 1.73
N PHE A 558 12.07 17.07 2.56
CA PHE A 558 13.42 16.65 2.12
C PHE A 558 13.82 15.38 2.85
N LEU A 559 14.69 14.56 2.26
CA LEU A 559 15.32 13.48 3.01
C LEU A 559 16.11 14.09 4.18
N LEU A 560 15.99 13.50 5.37
CA LEU A 560 16.67 13.96 6.59
C LEU A 560 18.16 14.20 6.32
N TYR A 561 18.62 15.44 6.51
CA TYR A 561 20.01 15.81 6.32
C TYR A 561 20.74 15.89 7.67
N LEU A 562 21.82 15.11 7.82
CA LEU A 562 22.63 15.05 9.04
C LEU A 562 24.13 15.11 8.71
N ASN A 563 24.82 16.10 9.29
CA ASN A 563 26.29 16.13 9.32
C ASN A 563 26.82 15.19 10.42
N ASP A 564 28.08 14.76 10.33
CA ASP A 564 28.68 13.77 11.24
C ASP A 564 28.66 14.19 12.72
N ASP A 565 28.72 15.48 13.02
CA ASP A 565 28.71 16.04 14.39
C ASP A 565 27.33 16.59 14.83
N ASP A 566 26.24 16.27 14.12
CA ASP A 566 24.92 16.83 14.43
C ASP A 566 24.35 16.27 15.75
N PRO A 567 24.02 17.12 16.75
CA PRO A 567 23.48 16.68 18.03
C PRO A 567 22.10 15.99 17.92
N ARG A 568 21.37 16.17 16.81
CA ARG A 568 20.07 15.52 16.56
C ARG A 568 20.19 14.03 16.32
N GLN A 569 21.36 13.50 15.93
CA GLN A 569 21.55 12.07 15.61
C GLN A 569 21.09 11.15 16.75
N LYS A 570 21.50 11.47 17.98
CA LYS A 570 21.17 10.66 19.16
C LYS A 570 19.68 10.69 19.49
N GLU A 571 19.10 11.88 19.51
CA GLU A 571 17.66 12.04 19.78
C GLU A 571 16.82 11.32 18.71
N MET A 572 17.23 11.43 17.44
CA MET A 572 16.56 10.80 16.32
C MET A 572 16.60 9.27 16.39
N ALA A 573 17.78 8.70 16.67
CA ALA A 573 17.98 7.28 16.85
C ALA A 573 17.11 6.71 17.99
N GLU A 574 17.09 7.39 19.15
CA GLU A 574 16.29 6.99 20.31
C GLU A 574 14.78 7.05 20.02
N ARG A 575 14.31 8.08 19.31
CA ARG A 575 12.90 8.23 18.93
C ARG A 575 12.42 7.11 18.03
N ILE A 576 13.21 6.73 17.02
CA ILE A 576 12.82 5.69 16.06
C ILE A 576 12.81 4.31 16.71
N ASP A 577 13.83 4.00 17.53
CA ASP A 577 13.85 2.78 18.33
C ASP A 577 12.63 2.70 19.28
N MET A 578 12.25 3.82 19.90
CA MET A 578 11.05 3.88 20.74
C MET A 578 9.75 3.61 19.94
N MET A 579 9.60 4.18 18.75
CA MET A 579 8.41 4.01 17.91
C MET A 579 8.25 2.55 17.46
N GLU A 580 9.33 1.88 17.08
CA GLU A 580 9.33 0.48 16.68
C GLU A 580 9.06 -0.46 17.86
N ARG A 581 9.65 -0.20 19.03
CA ARG A 581 9.37 -0.97 20.25
C ARG A 581 7.93 -0.84 20.72
N ARG A 582 7.34 0.36 20.64
CA ARG A 582 5.91 0.58 20.95
C ARG A 582 4.97 -0.10 19.96
N GLY A 583 5.43 -0.33 18.74
CA GLY A 583 4.67 -1.02 17.67
C GLY A 583 4.82 -2.54 17.68
N LEU A 584 5.39 -3.15 18.73
CA LEU A 584 5.52 -4.61 18.84
C LEU A 584 4.16 -5.28 19.00
N THR A 585 3.82 -6.13 18.04
CA THR A 585 2.58 -6.92 18.08
C THR A 585 2.69 -8.08 19.08
N GLU A 586 1.56 -8.58 19.57
CA GLU A 586 1.50 -9.74 20.47
C GLU A 586 2.22 -10.98 19.88
N LEU A 587 2.09 -11.15 18.56
CA LEU A 587 2.79 -12.21 17.84
C LEU A 587 4.32 -12.03 17.90
N GLU A 588 4.84 -10.83 17.64
CA GLU A 588 6.28 -10.55 17.73
C GLU A 588 6.82 -10.65 19.17
N GLN A 589 5.99 -10.35 20.18
CA GLN A 589 6.37 -10.47 21.59
C GLN A 589 6.54 -11.93 22.02
N THR A 590 5.64 -12.81 21.57
CA THR A 590 5.66 -14.24 21.87
C THR A 590 6.68 -15.02 21.03
N THR A 591 7.17 -14.41 19.95
CA THR A 591 7.90 -15.12 18.91
C THR A 591 9.21 -14.37 18.56
N PRO A 592 10.32 -14.64 19.27
CA PRO A 592 11.53 -13.80 19.25
C PRO A 592 12.19 -13.60 17.86
N TRP A 593 12.19 -14.62 17.02
CA TRP A 593 12.67 -14.55 15.62
C TRP A 593 11.83 -13.63 14.70
N LEU A 594 10.59 -13.30 15.06
CA LEU A 594 9.76 -12.32 14.32
C LEU A 594 10.06 -10.87 14.77
N ARG A 595 10.77 -10.66 15.89
CA ARG A 595 11.06 -9.32 16.41
C ARG A 595 11.94 -8.53 15.43
N THR A 596 11.64 -7.24 15.25
CA THR A 596 12.47 -6.29 14.48
C THR A 596 13.94 -6.37 14.93
N ARG A 597 14.89 -6.28 13.99
CA ARG A 597 16.35 -6.27 14.30
C ARG A 597 16.66 -5.20 15.34
N ASP A 598 17.59 -5.48 16.25
CA ASP A 598 18.04 -4.56 17.31
C ASP A 598 18.71 -3.28 16.78
N ASP A 599 19.10 -3.25 15.49
CA ASP A 599 19.77 -2.13 14.84
C ASP A 599 19.05 -1.80 13.53
N ILE A 600 18.43 -0.63 13.47
CA ILE A 600 17.70 -0.13 12.30
C ILE A 600 18.60 0.89 11.61
N HIS A 601 18.78 0.71 10.31
CA HIS A 601 19.61 1.57 9.48
C HIS A 601 18.71 2.42 8.59
N ILE A 602 18.89 3.72 8.63
CA ILE A 602 17.92 4.69 8.08
C ILE A 602 18.62 5.59 7.10
N TRP A 603 18.07 5.80 5.91
CA TRP A 603 18.68 6.71 4.93
C TRP A 603 18.74 8.15 5.44
N VAL A 604 19.91 8.77 5.28
CA VAL A 604 20.17 10.18 5.62
C VAL A 604 21.01 10.84 4.52
N GLY A 605 20.69 12.09 4.21
CA GLY A 605 21.49 12.93 3.33
C GLY A 605 22.69 13.54 4.06
N SER A 606 23.81 13.69 3.37
CA SER A 606 24.99 14.42 3.84
C SER A 606 25.85 14.85 2.65
N ALA A 607 26.48 16.03 2.74
CA ALA A 607 27.40 16.55 1.73
C ALA A 607 28.77 15.83 1.73
N SER A 608 29.07 15.01 2.75
CA SER A 608 30.37 14.37 2.93
C SER A 608 30.59 13.10 2.07
N PHE A 609 29.55 12.61 1.39
CA PHE A 609 29.59 11.30 0.71
C PHE A 609 29.62 11.44 -0.81
N ALA A 610 30.64 10.85 -1.44
CA ALA A 610 30.75 10.77 -2.90
C ALA A 610 30.04 9.51 -3.43
N TRP A 611 29.40 9.63 -4.59
CA TRP A 611 28.76 8.50 -5.29
C TRP A 611 29.78 7.38 -5.57
N PRO A 612 29.46 6.08 -5.35
CA PRO A 612 28.14 5.46 -5.16
C PRO A 612 27.79 5.14 -3.68
N GLN A 613 28.38 5.86 -2.72
CA GLN A 613 28.14 5.63 -1.30
C GLN A 613 27.10 6.61 -0.77
N CYS A 614 26.08 6.09 -0.09
CA CYS A 614 25.00 6.87 0.52
C CYS A 614 25.04 6.74 2.05
N GLY A 615 24.70 7.83 2.75
CA GLY A 615 24.73 7.89 4.21
C GLY A 615 23.54 7.21 4.85
N TYR A 616 23.75 6.44 5.92
CA TYR A 616 22.69 5.95 6.78
C TYR A 616 22.98 6.22 8.27
N LEU A 617 21.94 6.42 9.07
CA LEU A 617 22.01 6.50 10.53
C LEU A 617 21.67 5.13 11.14
N SER A 618 22.50 4.63 12.03
CA SER A 618 22.21 3.42 12.83
C SER A 618 21.56 3.80 14.15
N THR A 619 20.40 3.22 14.47
CA THR A 619 19.70 3.49 15.73
C THR A 619 20.48 3.00 16.95
N ARG A 620 21.27 1.92 16.81
CA ARG A 620 22.07 1.37 17.91
C ARG A 620 23.32 2.18 18.22
N THR A 621 24.04 2.61 17.17
CA THR A 621 25.29 3.37 17.36
C THR A 621 25.07 4.88 17.45
N SER A 622 23.89 5.36 17.02
CA SER A 622 23.56 6.79 16.92
C SER A 622 24.58 7.58 16.10
N ARG A 623 25.18 6.95 15.08
CA ARG A 623 26.19 7.53 14.20
C ARG A 623 25.84 7.31 12.73
N THR A 624 26.23 8.28 11.91
CA THR A 624 26.19 8.19 10.45
C THR A 624 27.29 7.27 9.93
N GLN A 625 26.95 6.42 8.97
CA GLN A 625 27.85 5.51 8.25
C GLN A 625 27.46 5.51 6.77
N TYR A 626 28.23 4.82 5.92
CA TYR A 626 27.98 4.76 4.48
C TYR A 626 27.68 3.33 4.03
N ASP A 627 26.79 3.20 3.05
CA ASP A 627 26.45 1.93 2.40
C ASP A 627 26.14 2.13 0.91
N ASN A 628 25.94 1.02 0.18
CA ASN A 628 25.47 1.03 -1.19
C ASN A 628 24.08 1.69 -1.31
N CYS A 629 23.97 2.74 -2.12
CA CYS A 629 22.71 3.46 -2.38
C CYS A 629 21.56 2.56 -2.90
N GLN A 630 21.87 1.38 -3.45
CA GLN A 630 20.89 0.40 -3.92
C GLN A 630 20.36 -0.53 -2.81
N ALA A 631 20.89 -0.43 -1.59
CA ALA A 631 20.33 -1.15 -0.45
C ALA A 631 18.91 -0.67 -0.15
N LEU A 632 18.06 -1.57 0.35
CA LEU A 632 16.70 -1.25 0.74
C LEU A 632 16.70 -0.93 2.24
N ARG A 633 16.36 0.31 2.60
CA ARG A 633 16.34 0.77 3.99
C ARG A 633 15.15 1.68 4.25
N PRO A 634 14.62 1.72 5.48
CA PRO A 634 13.69 2.76 5.89
C PRO A 634 14.35 4.14 5.85
N PHE A 635 13.55 5.19 5.90
CA PHE A 635 14.03 6.55 5.74
C PHE A 635 13.17 7.54 6.52
N VAL A 636 13.65 8.77 6.64
CA VAL A 636 12.95 9.85 7.34
C VAL A 636 12.86 11.05 6.42
N CYS A 637 11.65 11.60 6.30
CA CYS A 637 11.45 12.89 5.66
C CYS A 637 11.42 14.02 6.70
N GLU A 638 12.09 15.12 6.41
CA GLU A 638 12.11 16.36 7.18
C GLU A 638 11.29 17.44 6.48
N LYS A 639 10.40 18.08 7.24
CA LYS A 639 9.68 19.27 6.83
C LYS A 639 9.93 20.38 7.85
N GLY A 640 10.70 21.39 7.45
CA GLY A 640 10.97 22.55 8.29
C GLY A 640 9.73 23.45 8.41
N ILE A 641 9.59 24.11 9.55
CA ILE A 641 8.70 25.27 9.68
C ILE A 641 9.32 26.53 9.04
N LEU A 642 10.66 26.56 8.90
CA LEU A 642 11.51 27.54 8.19
C LEU A 642 12.80 26.85 7.71
N ALA A 643 13.41 27.30 6.60
CA ALA A 643 14.57 26.65 5.98
C ALA A 643 15.83 26.70 6.87
N TYR A 644 16.47 25.55 7.08
CA TYR A 644 17.76 25.42 7.75
C TYR A 644 18.83 26.25 7.02
N LYS A 645 19.34 27.29 7.70
CA LYS A 645 20.52 28.03 7.27
C LYS A 645 21.36 28.27 8.53
N GLU A 646 22.48 27.57 8.66
CA GLU A 646 23.41 27.83 9.75
C GLU A 646 23.72 29.33 9.81
N PRO A 647 23.53 30.00 10.97
CA PRO A 647 23.96 31.38 11.11
C PRO A 647 25.47 31.43 10.88
N PRO A 648 25.98 32.27 9.96
CA PRO A 648 27.39 32.27 9.60
C PRO A 648 28.32 32.48 10.80
N LEU A 649 27.84 33.14 11.87
CA LEU A 649 28.58 33.41 13.11
C LEU A 649 28.85 32.18 13.98
N TRP A 650 28.11 31.08 13.79
CA TRP A 650 28.21 29.87 14.62
C TRP A 650 28.96 28.71 13.96
N ARG A 651 29.45 28.89 12.73
CA ARG A 651 30.38 27.94 12.12
C ARG A 651 31.67 27.90 12.92
N ARG A 652 32.15 26.69 13.26
CA ARG A 652 33.42 26.48 13.96
C ARG A 652 34.56 27.28 13.34
N GLU A 653 34.63 27.31 12.01
CA GLU A 653 35.58 28.11 11.21
C GLU A 653 35.52 29.61 11.55
N VAL A 654 34.31 30.17 11.64
CA VAL A 654 34.07 31.60 11.89
C VAL A 654 34.31 31.95 13.36
N VAL A 655 33.92 31.08 14.30
CA VAL A 655 34.22 31.25 15.73
C VAL A 655 35.73 31.25 15.96
N LEU A 656 36.48 30.33 15.32
CA LEU A 656 37.94 30.27 15.41
C LEU A 656 38.59 31.53 14.83
N PHE A 657 38.10 32.02 13.69
CA PHE A 657 38.58 33.26 13.08
C PHE A 657 38.34 34.47 13.99
N VAL A 658 37.15 34.61 14.57
CA VAL A 658 36.82 35.72 15.49
C VAL A 658 37.69 35.65 16.76
N VAL A 659 37.89 34.47 17.35
CA VAL A 659 38.76 34.30 18.53
C VAL A 659 40.21 34.64 18.19
N LEU A 660 40.73 34.18 17.05
CA LEU A 660 42.08 34.51 16.59
C LEU A 660 42.25 36.00 16.29
N ALA A 661 41.25 36.64 15.68
CA ALA A 661 41.26 38.07 15.43
C ALA A 661 41.27 38.88 16.73
N VAL A 662 40.48 38.49 17.73
CA VAL A 662 40.48 39.12 19.06
C VAL A 662 41.83 38.93 19.75
N VAL A 663 42.42 37.74 19.70
CA VAL A 663 43.76 37.49 20.27
C VAL A 663 44.83 38.34 19.57
N ALA A 664 44.78 38.46 18.24
CA ALA A 664 45.71 39.29 17.48
C ALA A 664 45.57 40.79 17.83
N ILE A 665 44.33 41.28 18.01
CA ILE A 665 44.07 42.67 18.44
C ILE A 665 44.60 42.91 19.85
N VAL A 666 44.37 41.98 20.78
CA VAL A 666 44.91 42.07 22.15
C VAL A 666 46.44 42.07 22.13
N PHE A 667 47.07 41.24 21.28
CA PHE A 667 48.52 41.21 21.13
C PHE A 667 49.09 42.53 20.55
N LEU A 668 48.40 43.13 19.59
CA LEU A 668 48.76 44.45 19.04
C LEU A 668 48.62 45.58 20.06
N ILE A 669 47.59 45.54 20.91
CA ILE A 669 47.41 46.51 22.00
C ILE A 669 48.53 46.35 23.05
N LEU A 670 48.91 45.11 23.38
CA LEU A 670 50.02 44.85 24.29
C LEU A 670 51.38 45.31 23.74
N LEU A 671 51.59 45.22 22.43
CA LEU A 671 52.78 45.76 21.75
C LEU A 671 52.76 47.30 21.64
N GLY A 672 51.58 47.91 21.49
CA GLY A 672 51.40 49.38 21.47
C GLY A 672 51.49 50.04 22.86
N CYS A 673 51.33 49.27 23.94
CA CYS A 673 51.42 49.74 25.33
C CYS A 673 52.80 49.50 25.96
N TRP A 674 53.89 49.64 25.20
CA TRP A 674 55.24 49.78 25.77
C TRP A 674 55.59 51.27 25.88
N PRO A 675 55.56 51.91 27.07
CA PRO A 675 55.92 53.31 27.20
C PRO A 675 57.45 53.47 27.14
N THR A 676 57.94 54.19 26.13
CA THR A 676 59.24 54.88 26.22
C THR A 676 59.10 56.02 27.23
N HIS A 677 59.83 55.88 28.32
CA HIS A 677 59.79 56.72 29.50
C HIS A 677 60.87 57.81 29.36
N GLU A 678 60.52 59.07 29.07
CA GLU A 678 61.42 60.20 29.38
C GLU A 678 60.70 61.56 29.50
N SER A 679 60.41 61.89 30.77
CA SER A 679 60.59 63.14 31.51
C SER A 679 60.31 64.54 30.95
N ALA A 680 59.58 65.28 31.81
CA ALA A 680 59.77 66.66 32.28
C ALA A 680 58.79 67.72 31.72
N LEU A 681 57.75 68.12 32.47
CA LEU A 681 57.70 69.09 33.60
C LEU A 681 57.89 70.57 33.20
N GLY A 682 56.83 71.35 33.45
CA GLY A 682 56.80 72.82 33.48
C GLY A 682 55.81 73.38 32.45
N SER A 683 54.86 74.25 32.74
CA SER A 683 54.52 74.99 33.96
C SER A 683 53.15 75.65 33.72
N ILE A 684 52.38 75.78 34.80
CA ILE A 684 51.10 76.48 34.90
C ILE A 684 51.34 78.01 34.86
N SER A 685 50.54 78.77 34.10
CA SER A 685 50.05 80.09 34.55
C SER A 685 48.90 80.60 33.70
N ALA A 686 47.93 81.19 34.39
CA ALA A 686 46.64 81.67 33.93
C ALA A 686 46.67 82.91 32.99
N SER A 687 45.57 83.04 32.25
CA SER A 687 44.99 84.23 31.59
C SER A 687 44.99 85.50 32.48
N PRO A 688 44.74 86.77 32.01
CA PRO A 688 43.69 87.10 31.01
C PRO A 688 43.81 88.43 30.18
N LEU A 689 42.81 88.60 29.28
CA LEU A 689 42.09 89.83 28.87
C LEU A 689 42.72 90.98 28.03
N HIS A 690 41.98 91.26 26.93
CA HIS A 690 41.62 92.55 26.29
C HIS A 690 42.44 93.17 25.12
N ALA A 691 41.82 93.07 23.92
CA ALA A 691 41.23 94.15 23.09
C ALA A 691 42.03 94.92 22.01
N TYR A 692 41.30 95.19 20.91
CA TYR A 692 41.52 96.08 19.73
C TYR A 692 42.61 95.66 18.72
N GLY A 693 42.43 95.70 17.39
CA GLY A 693 41.34 96.14 16.51
C GLY A 693 41.80 96.11 15.03
N THR A 694 40.89 96.49 14.13
CA THR A 694 41.05 96.94 12.73
C THR A 694 40.79 95.95 11.55
N SER A 695 39.73 96.32 10.81
CA SER A 695 39.64 96.52 9.35
C SER A 695 39.62 95.35 8.35
N ASN A 696 38.39 95.04 7.91
CA ASN A 696 37.91 94.70 6.56
C ASN A 696 38.91 94.67 5.38
N TYR A 697 38.78 93.66 4.51
CA TYR A 697 38.59 93.83 3.06
C TYR A 697 37.86 92.61 2.42
N TYR A 698 36.65 92.88 1.93
CA TYR A 698 35.95 92.41 0.71
C TYR A 698 35.87 90.93 0.27
N SER A 699 34.59 90.51 0.07
CA SER A 699 34.02 89.87 -1.14
C SER A 699 34.41 88.41 -1.45
N LYS A 700 33.54 87.49 -1.85
CA LYS A 700 32.14 87.48 -2.32
C LYS A 700 31.71 85.99 -2.36
N ARG A 701 30.41 85.75 -2.10
CA ARG A 701 29.42 84.95 -2.87
C ARG A 701 29.92 83.78 -3.76
N SER A 702 29.19 82.68 -3.98
CA SER A 702 27.88 82.18 -3.54
C SER A 702 27.58 80.92 -4.36
N GLN A 703 26.87 79.97 -3.75
CA GLN A 703 25.69 79.21 -4.24
C GLN A 703 25.56 78.80 -5.72
N GLY A 704 24.97 77.60 -5.88
CA GLY A 704 24.18 77.17 -7.05
C GLY A 704 24.54 75.73 -7.42
N ALA A 705 23.85 74.69 -6.94
CA ALA A 705 22.48 74.26 -7.26
C ALA A 705 22.40 73.40 -8.55
N ASP A 706 21.46 72.45 -8.48
CA ASP A 706 20.78 71.74 -9.57
C ASP A 706 21.25 70.33 -9.98
N SER A 707 20.42 69.37 -9.57
CA SER A 707 19.98 68.12 -10.24
C SER A 707 19.52 68.38 -11.70
N PRO A 708 19.28 67.40 -12.62
CA PRO A 708 18.57 66.12 -12.38
C PRO A 708 18.86 64.91 -13.35
N THR A 709 18.00 63.89 -13.25
CA THR A 709 17.54 62.89 -14.26
C THR A 709 18.35 61.64 -14.67
N ALA A 710 17.77 60.48 -14.31
CA ALA A 710 17.35 59.30 -15.12
C ALA A 710 18.31 58.51 -16.04
N SER A 711 18.39 57.17 -15.85
CA SER A 711 17.93 56.13 -16.83
C SER A 711 18.47 54.69 -16.53
N THR A 712 17.53 53.73 -16.45
CA THR A 712 17.51 52.32 -16.93
C THR A 712 18.77 51.51 -17.36
N ASN A 713 18.85 50.25 -16.90
CA ASN A 713 19.04 48.95 -17.65
C ASN A 713 19.59 47.86 -16.68
N THR A 714 18.86 46.82 -16.27
CA THR A 714 18.71 45.46 -16.87
C THR A 714 19.99 44.81 -17.40
N TYR A 715 20.40 43.67 -16.81
CA TYR A 715 20.93 42.49 -17.51
C TYR A 715 20.69 41.21 -16.68
N GLU A 716 19.98 40.26 -17.30
CA GLU A 716 19.99 38.83 -17.02
C GLU A 716 21.33 38.22 -17.46
N THR A 717 21.72 37.09 -16.84
CA THR A 717 22.32 35.97 -17.57
C THR A 717 22.13 34.65 -16.82
N THR A 718 21.58 33.71 -17.56
CA THR A 718 21.49 32.27 -17.38
C THR A 718 22.85 31.58 -17.58
N SER A 719 23.06 30.44 -16.93
CA SER A 719 23.82 29.33 -17.54
C SER A 719 23.47 28.00 -16.87
N ALA A 720 23.06 27.06 -17.72
CA ALA A 720 22.78 25.67 -17.43
C ALA A 720 24.06 24.83 -17.29
N LEU A 721 23.95 23.77 -16.48
CA LEU A 721 24.41 22.41 -16.76
C LEU A 721 23.58 21.44 -15.91
#